data_AF-E2ZKB2-F1
#
_entry.id   AF-E2ZKB2-F1
#
_cell.length_a   1.000
_cell.length_b   1.000
_cell.length_c   1.000
_cell.angle_alpha   90.00
_cell.angle_beta   90.00
_cell.angle_gamma   90.00
#
_symmetry.space_group_name_H-M   'P 1'
#
loop_
_entity.id
_entity.type
_entity.pdbx_description
1 polymer ?
#
loop_
_entity_poly.entity_id
_entity_poly.type
_entity_poly.pdbx_seq_one_letter_code
_entity_poly.pdbx_strand_id
1 'polypeptide(L)'
;MFKTCGQAKKACMHEKNERGVIFMKKFGTRLISAVLAGCMMTSVLPVSAFALEGSTEFEGNVSAQENSDAPAEPSGEVAAACPLTGGETINKKFIEEHGGSKVYSISGTYADGIVIDAEDDDDVVINVTGGTTFEKSGNKDDCANFITVRNAKSVTVNAEGQTIKTAEGLAFNRCFYAENSFTGTAVLNGGIYNWPCDDIAACYLCGGDWTFNNLTMNAVLRAIETDKGANVIVNGGTYDCSESFSATFWINDSPSSSFNYVKATGVGWVMNAMNSQVNIVGGSYSRTYKDLPRYKDRPTLRVANSATLNVTDAEVTGTYCDVFVTGATANLVGGTYTNTNQYLNLGYESPALKVWNGGTLSVKDAVVDCTGDNAAISSGEPAGSYYHYKYGDGGKLVVENCTIKNSKYGIYLGRGSSTSAELKSATFENNESDIYLESGKKITISDTFTTPATIKVADPEEGRQLTVAGNANKLHLVGQNDYRVAYDKAQHYYYLTQRAPGYTLTAKDATATIKVGGVDTKVDPNDEIYEGTPVTLTADPAPDGQKFAGWAGIVILNGVVQNEMNDLLSFPNEEDHTTANFEMPKGNVTVRAVYEAVDPVEPPVDPVDPVDPVGPVDPVDPVLPGVIIGGAVILGAYETGTGIYRMMNMQGLPLPSDRIELAELVWERAGKPEPQNMTDEDLYADIDAADTDAQKAAHWMVEQELMKFDEDNNKFHPCFPVSKLRVCLTWQNAKDKGLID
;
A
#
# COMPACT_ATOMS: atom_id res chain seq x y z
N MET A 1 36.62 -64.38 -30.53
CA MET A 1 36.30 -64.28 -31.98
C MET A 1 36.24 -62.80 -32.36
N PHE A 2 36.53 -62.49 -33.63
CA PHE A 2 36.27 -61.25 -34.38
C PHE A 2 35.17 -60.32 -33.82
N LYS A 3 35.17 -58.99 -33.95
CA LYS A 3 36.10 -57.93 -34.41
C LYS A 3 35.31 -56.60 -34.27
N THR A 4 35.98 -55.53 -33.81
CA THR A 4 36.00 -54.15 -34.35
C THR A 4 34.97 -53.76 -35.44
N CYS A 5 34.38 -52.56 -35.55
CA CYS A 5 34.79 -51.17 -35.23
C CYS A 5 33.51 -50.28 -35.32
N GLY A 6 33.40 -49.00 -34.90
CA GLY A 6 34.30 -48.08 -34.21
C GLY A 6 33.81 -46.62 -34.36
N GLN A 7 34.24 -45.72 -33.47
CA GLN A 7 34.17 -44.24 -33.54
C GLN A 7 32.77 -43.56 -33.54
N ALA A 8 32.62 -42.26 -33.23
CA ALA A 8 33.25 -41.37 -32.25
C ALA A 8 32.59 -39.97 -32.32
N LYS A 9 32.30 -39.34 -31.17
CA LYS A 9 32.28 -37.87 -30.92
C LYS A 9 31.92 -37.64 -29.45
N LYS A 10 32.91 -37.59 -28.55
CA LYS A 10 33.46 -36.35 -27.96
C LYS A 10 32.38 -35.40 -27.43
N ALA A 11 31.98 -35.64 -26.17
CA ALA A 11 31.46 -34.60 -25.29
C ALA A 11 32.62 -33.73 -24.76
N CYS A 12 32.31 -32.53 -24.25
CA CYS A 12 33.30 -31.55 -23.79
C CYS A 12 34.19 -32.07 -22.65
N MET A 13 35.50 -31.86 -22.80
CA MET A 13 36.40 -31.58 -21.68
C MET A 13 36.79 -30.10 -21.73
N HIS A 14 36.51 -29.36 -20.67
CA HIS A 14 37.61 -28.92 -19.81
C HIS A 14 37.10 -28.40 -18.46
N GLU A 15 37.58 -29.01 -17.38
CA GLU A 15 37.64 -28.31 -16.09
C GLU A 15 38.62 -27.14 -16.20
N LYS A 16 38.33 -26.04 -15.51
CA LYS A 16 39.36 -25.38 -14.70
C LYS A 16 38.78 -24.76 -13.43
N ASN A 17 39.29 -25.27 -12.33
CA ASN A 17 39.11 -24.82 -10.96
C ASN A 17 40.09 -23.65 -10.71
N GLU A 18 39.67 -22.53 -10.13
CA GLU A 18 40.61 -21.63 -9.43
C GLU A 18 39.94 -20.73 -8.39
N ARG A 19 40.63 -20.54 -7.26
CA ARG A 19 40.17 -19.76 -6.11
C ARG A 19 40.48 -18.27 -6.32
N GLY A 20 39.46 -17.42 -6.24
CA GLY A 20 39.61 -15.96 -6.20
C GLY A 20 39.29 -15.38 -4.83
N VAL A 21 40.27 -15.32 -3.91
CA VAL A 21 40.17 -14.48 -2.71
C VAL A 21 40.43 -13.03 -3.13
N ILE A 22 39.46 -12.13 -2.94
CA ILE A 22 39.68 -10.68 -3.11
C ILE A 22 39.32 -9.95 -1.81
N PHE A 23 40.28 -9.15 -1.37
CA PHE A 23 40.23 -8.34 -0.15
C PHE A 23 39.29 -7.13 -0.29
N MET A 24 38.72 -6.74 0.85
CA MET A 24 38.15 -5.43 1.23
C MET A 24 38.17 -4.29 0.20
N LYS A 25 37.02 -3.64 0.04
CA LYS A 25 36.98 -2.18 -0.11
C LYS A 25 35.86 -1.54 0.72
N LYS A 26 36.17 -1.24 1.99
CA LYS A 26 35.40 -0.27 2.78
C LYS A 26 35.48 1.09 2.08
N PHE A 27 34.37 1.60 1.59
CA PHE A 27 34.21 3.03 1.36
C PHE A 27 33.41 3.62 2.51
N GLY A 28 34.08 4.40 3.36
CA GLY A 28 33.41 5.30 4.27
C GLY A 28 33.33 6.68 3.63
N THR A 29 32.19 7.35 3.77
CA THR A 29 32.03 8.76 3.40
C THR A 29 31.65 9.54 4.65
N ARG A 30 32.67 10.03 5.37
CA ARG A 30 32.52 11.19 6.27
C ARG A 30 32.98 12.44 5.51
N LEU A 31 32.47 13.59 5.93
CA LEU A 31 32.82 14.95 5.48
C LEU A 31 32.16 15.42 4.18
N ILE A 32 30.95 15.95 4.31
CA ILE A 32 30.81 17.41 4.17
C ILE A 32 30.29 17.94 5.51
N SER A 33 31.01 18.88 6.11
CA SER A 33 30.60 19.63 7.29
C SER A 33 30.82 21.11 7.03
N ALA A 34 29.81 21.94 7.24
CA ALA A 34 29.87 23.33 7.70
C ALA A 34 28.49 24.00 7.53
N VAL A 35 28.26 25.07 8.31
CA VAL A 35 27.04 25.92 8.31
C VAL A 35 25.81 25.18 8.88
N LEU A 36 25.20 25.57 10.01
CA LEU A 36 25.37 26.76 10.84
C LEU A 36 25.28 26.39 12.33
N ALA A 37 26.27 26.80 13.13
CA ALA A 37 26.16 26.82 14.59
C ALA A 37 26.29 28.28 15.04
N GLY A 38 25.23 28.82 15.65
CA GLY A 38 25.23 30.21 16.12
C GLY A 38 23.85 30.75 16.41
N CYS A 39 23.50 30.78 17.70
CA CYS A 39 22.41 31.56 18.31
C CYS A 39 20.97 31.18 17.87
N MET A 40 19.96 31.18 18.75
CA MET A 40 19.83 31.93 20.00
C MET A 40 19.35 31.05 21.16
N MET A 41 19.81 31.36 22.37
CA MET A 41 18.98 31.12 23.56
C MET A 41 17.89 32.19 23.56
N THR A 42 16.62 31.79 23.49
CA THR A 42 15.50 32.65 23.86
C THR A 42 14.58 31.85 24.76
N SER A 43 14.55 32.24 26.03
CA SER A 43 13.60 31.78 27.04
C SER A 43 12.17 31.85 26.53
N VAL A 44 11.43 30.74 26.61
CA VAL A 44 9.98 30.75 26.42
C VAL A 44 9.36 31.25 27.72
N LEU A 45 8.87 32.50 27.71
CA LEU A 45 7.96 32.99 28.74
C LEU A 45 6.53 32.52 28.41
N PRO A 46 5.69 32.20 29.41
CA PRO A 46 4.31 31.82 29.17
C PRO A 46 3.49 33.00 28.63
N VAL A 47 2.74 32.75 27.55
CA VAL A 47 1.85 33.74 26.94
C VAL A 47 0.45 33.59 27.54
N SER A 48 0.08 34.53 28.41
CA SER A 48 -1.26 34.65 28.98
C SER A 48 -1.75 36.11 28.94
N ALA A 49 -2.51 36.47 27.91
CA ALA A 49 -3.36 37.67 27.89
C ALA A 49 -4.49 37.50 26.88
N PHE A 50 -5.73 37.75 27.31
CA PHE A 50 -6.95 37.62 26.50
C PHE A 50 -7.16 38.81 25.54
N ALA A 51 -8.02 38.60 24.54
CA ALA A 51 -8.44 39.63 23.60
C ALA A 51 -9.51 40.58 24.17
N LEU A 52 -9.52 41.84 23.72
CA LEU A 52 -10.74 42.62 23.54
C LEU A 52 -10.55 43.66 22.42
N GLU A 53 -11.59 43.87 21.61
CA GLU A 53 -11.63 44.82 20.49
C GLU A 53 -11.90 46.27 20.97
N GLY A 54 -11.64 47.28 20.11
CA GLY A 54 -12.51 48.48 20.11
C GLY A 54 -11.89 49.88 20.01
N SER A 55 -11.49 50.26 18.79
CA SER A 55 -11.69 51.61 18.20
C SER A 55 -10.89 52.86 18.65
N THR A 56 -10.62 53.67 17.60
CA THR A 56 -10.32 55.12 17.54
C THR A 56 -8.98 55.69 18.04
N GLU A 57 -8.31 56.37 17.11
CA GLU A 57 -7.22 57.31 17.33
C GLU A 57 -7.73 58.62 17.95
N PHE A 58 -6.94 59.24 18.84
CA PHE A 58 -6.83 60.71 18.86
C PHE A 58 -5.47 61.16 19.43
N GLU A 59 -4.89 62.19 18.83
CA GLU A 59 -3.61 62.78 19.23
C GLU A 59 -3.76 63.77 20.41
N GLY A 60 -2.65 64.06 21.12
CA GLY A 60 -2.38 65.44 21.51
C GLY A 60 -2.12 65.76 22.99
N ASN A 61 -0.85 66.08 23.28
CA ASN A 61 -0.36 67.09 24.23
C ASN A 61 -0.70 67.04 25.75
N VAL A 62 0.31 66.63 26.51
CA VAL A 62 1.02 67.46 27.52
C VAL A 62 0.20 68.46 28.35
N SER A 63 0.06 68.17 29.65
CA SER A 63 0.38 69.13 30.72
C SER A 63 0.70 68.40 32.02
N ALA A 64 1.85 68.68 32.62
CA ALA A 64 2.19 68.17 33.95
C ALA A 64 1.56 69.05 35.04
N GLN A 65 0.83 68.47 35.99
CA GLN A 65 0.62 69.08 37.29
C GLN A 65 0.49 68.01 38.38
N GLU A 66 1.26 68.21 39.44
CA GLU A 66 1.43 67.34 40.60
C GLU A 66 0.29 67.56 41.61
N ASN A 67 -0.33 66.49 42.10
CA ASN A 67 -0.94 66.49 43.45
C ASN A 67 -1.05 65.07 44.03
N SER A 68 -1.00 65.01 45.36
CA SER A 68 -0.73 63.85 46.22
C SER A 68 -1.79 62.73 46.28
N ASP A 69 -1.36 61.62 46.90
CA ASP A 69 -2.15 60.57 47.57
C ASP A 69 -2.72 59.42 46.72
N ALA A 70 -1.82 58.58 46.22
CA ALA A 70 -2.04 57.15 46.01
C ALA A 70 -0.91 56.36 46.69
N PRO A 71 -1.16 55.18 47.30
CA PRO A 71 -0.09 54.32 47.80
C PRO A 71 0.80 53.87 46.64
N ALA A 72 2.12 53.88 46.82
CA ALA A 72 3.04 53.43 45.80
C ALA A 72 2.80 51.94 45.47
N GLU A 73 2.62 51.63 44.18
CA GLU A 73 2.77 50.25 43.73
C GLU A 73 4.20 49.79 44.02
N PRO A 74 4.41 48.59 44.61
CA PRO A 74 5.74 48.04 44.78
C PRO A 74 6.32 47.70 43.41
N SER A 75 7.35 48.44 43.02
CA SER A 75 8.10 48.23 41.78
C SER A 75 8.74 46.84 41.74
N GLY A 76 8.37 46.02 40.75
CA GLY A 76 9.26 45.09 40.03
C GLY A 76 10.07 44.06 40.84
N GLU A 77 9.83 43.89 42.13
CA GLU A 77 10.41 42.83 42.93
C GLU A 77 9.62 41.55 42.66
N VAL A 78 10.32 40.47 42.28
CA VAL A 78 9.69 39.16 42.11
C VAL A 78 9.13 38.78 43.48
N ALA A 79 7.80 38.86 43.64
CA ALA A 79 7.15 38.64 44.93
C ALA A 79 7.67 37.33 45.53
N ALA A 80 8.35 37.45 46.68
CA ALA A 80 9.11 36.34 47.24
C ALA A 80 8.17 35.16 47.48
N ALA A 81 8.34 34.09 46.71
CA ALA A 81 7.43 32.96 46.69
C ALA A 81 7.32 32.35 48.09
N CYS A 82 6.14 32.42 48.69
CA CYS A 82 5.97 32.10 50.11
C CYS A 82 6.29 30.61 50.34
N PRO A 83 7.26 30.27 51.22
CA PRO A 83 7.64 28.89 51.45
C PRO A 83 6.53 28.15 52.19
N LEU A 84 6.14 26.98 51.68
CA LEU A 84 5.22 26.06 52.36
C LEU A 84 6.03 25.01 53.13
N THR A 85 5.50 24.53 54.25
CA THR A 85 6.17 23.63 55.20
C THR A 85 5.47 22.28 55.39
N GLY A 86 4.23 22.14 54.91
CA GLY A 86 3.41 20.93 55.00
C GLY A 86 2.21 21.11 55.94
N GLY A 87 1.05 20.62 55.51
CA GLY A 87 -0.21 20.72 56.26
C GLY A 87 -1.02 21.98 55.97
N GLU A 88 -0.53 22.90 55.12
CA GLU A 88 -1.26 24.12 54.76
C GLU A 88 -2.47 23.83 53.86
N THR A 89 -3.53 24.63 54.04
CA THR A 89 -4.65 24.72 53.10
C THR A 89 -4.68 26.12 52.51
N ILE A 90 -4.31 26.22 51.23
CA ILE A 90 -4.32 27.45 50.43
C ILE A 90 -5.77 27.76 50.07
N ASN A 91 -6.45 28.48 50.95
CA ASN A 91 -7.79 29.02 50.75
C ASN A 91 -7.79 30.54 50.89
N LYS A 92 -8.95 31.18 50.65
CA LYS A 92 -9.11 32.64 50.75
C LYS A 92 -8.43 33.26 51.99
N LYS A 93 -8.66 32.66 53.17
CA LYS A 93 -8.07 33.13 54.43
C LYS A 93 -6.54 33.02 54.42
N PHE A 94 -6.00 31.88 53.98
CA PHE A 94 -4.55 31.69 53.88
C PHE A 94 -3.91 32.68 52.90
N ILE A 95 -4.57 32.95 51.77
CA ILE A 95 -4.13 33.94 50.77
C ILE A 95 -4.13 35.36 51.39
N GLU A 96 -5.20 35.74 52.10
CA GLU A 96 -5.28 37.01 52.83
C GLU A 96 -4.19 37.15 53.91
N GLU A 97 -3.94 36.10 54.71
CA GLU A 97 -2.88 36.06 55.74
C GLU A 97 -1.46 36.18 55.15
N HIS A 98 -1.27 35.80 53.88
CA HIS A 98 -0.01 35.94 53.13
C HIS A 98 -0.01 37.14 52.16
N GLY A 99 -0.75 38.20 52.49
CA GLY A 99 -0.71 39.48 51.79
C GLY A 99 -1.33 39.44 50.38
N GLY A 100 -2.22 38.49 50.11
CA GLY A 100 -2.80 38.27 48.78
C GLY A 100 -1.90 37.48 47.82
N SER A 101 -0.74 36.99 48.28
CA SER A 101 0.14 36.18 47.42
C SER A 101 -0.51 34.85 47.08
N LYS A 102 -0.47 34.50 45.79
CA LYS A 102 -0.88 33.21 45.22
C LYS A 102 0.32 32.41 44.67
N VAL A 103 1.54 32.87 44.97
CA VAL A 103 2.81 32.29 44.50
C VAL A 103 3.60 31.75 45.68
N TYR A 104 3.86 30.45 45.63
CA TYR A 104 4.44 29.67 46.72
C TYR A 104 5.69 28.92 46.28
N SER A 105 6.51 28.49 47.25
CA SER A 105 7.68 27.64 46.98
C SER A 105 7.72 26.40 47.87
N ILE A 106 8.21 25.30 47.30
CA ILE A 106 8.43 24.04 48.03
C ILE A 106 9.86 23.51 47.86
N SER A 107 10.44 23.04 48.96
CA SER A 107 11.75 22.39 49.00
C SER A 107 11.95 21.65 50.33
N GLY A 108 12.78 20.61 50.36
CA GLY A 108 13.07 19.86 51.58
C GLY A 108 12.04 18.77 51.90
N THR A 109 11.83 18.50 53.19
CA THR A 109 11.03 17.36 53.67
C THR A 109 9.65 17.79 54.14
N TYR A 110 8.61 17.09 53.67
CA TYR A 110 7.21 17.31 54.00
C TYR A 110 6.63 16.10 54.75
N ALA A 111 6.27 16.31 56.02
CA ALA A 111 5.59 15.32 56.85
C ALA A 111 4.06 15.32 56.63
N ASP A 112 3.51 16.41 56.10
CA ASP A 112 2.10 16.59 55.76
C ASP A 112 1.96 17.23 54.37
N GLY A 113 0.84 16.95 53.70
CA GLY A 113 0.55 17.42 52.35
C GLY A 113 -0.02 18.84 52.31
N ILE A 114 -0.07 19.41 51.12
CA ILE A 114 -0.63 20.74 50.83
C ILE A 114 -2.01 20.56 50.17
N VAL A 115 -2.99 21.38 50.57
CA VAL A 115 -4.32 21.42 49.96
C VAL A 115 -4.53 22.77 49.27
N ILE A 116 -5.00 22.75 48.03
CA ILE A 116 -5.40 23.94 47.26
C ILE A 116 -6.92 23.98 47.21
N ASP A 117 -7.50 25.02 47.82
CA ASP A 117 -8.92 25.21 48.08
C ASP A 117 -9.25 26.72 47.96
N ALA A 118 -8.76 27.32 46.88
CA ALA A 118 -8.79 28.74 46.56
C ALA A 118 -10.14 29.14 45.92
N GLU A 119 -10.35 30.42 45.60
CA GLU A 119 -11.59 30.86 44.93
C GLU A 119 -11.59 30.50 43.42
N ASP A 120 -12.77 30.45 42.79
CA ASP A 120 -12.96 30.01 41.40
C ASP A 120 -12.25 30.90 40.35
N ASP A 121 -11.79 32.08 40.76
CA ASP A 121 -11.03 33.05 39.97
C ASP A 121 -9.54 33.14 40.38
N ASP A 122 -9.08 32.34 41.35
CA ASP A 122 -7.69 32.32 41.81
C ASP A 122 -6.78 31.44 40.95
N ASP A 123 -5.70 32.04 40.44
CA ASP A 123 -4.57 31.34 39.82
C ASP A 123 -3.46 31.09 40.86
N VAL A 124 -3.16 29.83 41.18
CA VAL A 124 -2.19 29.41 42.20
C VAL A 124 -0.92 28.86 41.55
N VAL A 125 0.26 29.30 42.01
CA VAL A 125 1.56 28.87 41.48
C VAL A 125 2.42 28.26 42.59
N ILE A 126 2.96 27.07 42.36
CA ILE A 126 3.92 26.38 43.23
C ILE A 126 5.24 26.18 42.48
N ASN A 127 6.30 26.82 42.97
CA ASN A 127 7.65 26.67 42.43
C ASN A 127 8.46 25.69 43.29
N VAL A 128 8.94 24.60 42.69
CA VAL A 128 9.86 23.69 43.36
C VAL A 128 11.25 24.30 43.29
N THR A 129 11.78 24.74 44.43
CA THR A 129 13.05 25.49 44.50
C THR A 129 14.24 24.62 44.90
N GLY A 130 13.99 23.36 45.27
CA GLY A 130 15.03 22.40 45.62
C GLY A 130 14.49 20.96 45.68
N GLY A 131 15.40 20.01 45.90
CA GLY A 131 15.05 18.61 46.11
C GLY A 131 14.00 18.44 47.21
N THR A 132 12.93 17.71 46.91
CA THR A 132 11.73 17.63 47.75
C THR A 132 11.40 16.18 48.09
N THR A 133 11.08 15.89 49.36
CA THR A 133 10.76 14.54 49.85
C THR A 133 9.44 14.54 50.62
N PHE A 134 8.48 13.72 50.22
CA PHE A 134 7.23 13.49 50.95
C PHE A 134 7.33 12.22 51.80
N GLU A 135 7.25 12.37 53.12
CA GLU A 135 7.44 11.25 54.07
C GLU A 135 6.13 10.60 54.50
N LYS A 136 4.99 11.27 54.31
CA LYS A 136 3.69 10.72 54.71
C LYS A 136 3.29 9.54 53.83
N SER A 137 2.88 8.45 54.46
CA SER A 137 2.22 7.31 53.83
C SER A 137 0.87 7.10 54.51
N GLY A 138 -0.14 6.73 53.73
CA GLY A 138 -1.46 6.40 54.23
C GLY A 138 -1.69 4.90 54.31
N ASN A 139 -2.90 4.48 53.93
CA ASN A 139 -3.25 3.09 53.66
C ASN A 139 -4.09 3.02 52.36
N LYS A 140 -4.60 1.83 52.03
CA LYS A 140 -5.34 1.59 50.79
C LYS A 140 -6.67 2.35 50.68
N ASP A 141 -7.34 2.59 51.80
CA ASP A 141 -8.64 3.28 51.86
C ASP A 141 -8.47 4.80 52.08
N ASP A 142 -7.37 5.21 52.74
CA ASP A 142 -7.02 6.60 53.02
C ASP A 142 -5.54 6.86 52.67
N CYS A 143 -5.27 7.17 51.40
CA CYS A 143 -3.92 7.41 50.89
C CYS A 143 -3.48 8.86 51.19
N ALA A 144 -2.23 9.04 51.62
CA ALA A 144 -1.67 10.39 51.79
C ALA A 144 -1.46 11.06 50.42
N ASN A 145 -1.81 12.34 50.27
CA ASN A 145 -1.57 13.08 49.04
C ASN A 145 -0.58 14.21 49.31
N PHE A 146 0.46 14.37 48.48
CA PHE A 146 1.43 15.45 48.65
C PHE A 146 0.82 16.79 48.26
N ILE A 147 0.18 16.88 47.10
CA ILE A 147 -0.63 18.03 46.67
C ILE A 147 -2.05 17.56 46.36
N THR A 148 -3.03 18.13 47.06
CA THR A 148 -4.46 17.95 46.81
C THR A 148 -5.03 19.21 46.17
N VAL A 149 -5.81 19.08 45.10
CA VAL A 149 -6.52 20.19 44.46
C VAL A 149 -8.02 19.97 44.59
N ARG A 150 -8.69 20.90 45.28
CA ARG A 150 -10.16 20.96 45.41
C ARG A 150 -10.76 22.02 44.53
N ASN A 151 -10.18 23.22 44.59
CA ASN A 151 -10.70 24.41 43.94
C ASN A 151 -9.60 25.44 43.64
N ALA A 152 -9.66 25.99 42.43
CA ALA A 152 -8.87 27.10 41.90
C ALA A 152 -9.30 27.33 40.44
N LYS A 153 -9.09 28.53 39.89
CA LYS A 153 -9.16 28.79 38.43
C LYS A 153 -8.07 28.02 37.69
N SER A 154 -6.84 28.16 38.18
CA SER A 154 -5.70 27.40 37.67
C SER A 154 -4.67 27.05 38.76
N VAL A 155 -3.96 25.96 38.55
CA VAL A 155 -2.81 25.53 39.37
C VAL A 155 -1.60 25.32 38.46
N THR A 156 -0.50 26.02 38.70
CA THR A 156 0.77 25.80 37.99
C THR A 156 1.83 25.26 38.93
N VAL A 157 2.48 24.16 38.57
CA VAL A 157 3.62 23.59 39.32
C VAL A 157 4.86 23.60 38.44
N ASN A 158 5.88 24.35 38.84
CA ASN A 158 7.15 24.46 38.11
C ASN A 158 8.23 23.65 38.83
N ALA A 159 8.67 22.53 38.23
CA ALA A 159 9.59 21.57 38.82
C ALA A 159 10.84 21.28 37.96
N GLU A 160 11.07 22.07 36.90
CA GLU A 160 12.20 21.87 36.00
C GLU A 160 13.56 21.84 36.73
N GLY A 161 14.38 20.84 36.40
CA GLY A 161 15.67 20.59 37.06
C GLY A 161 15.59 20.00 38.47
N GLN A 162 14.40 19.89 39.08
CA GLN A 162 14.24 19.38 40.45
C GLN A 162 13.87 17.90 40.49
N THR A 163 14.10 17.29 41.66
CA THR A 163 13.65 15.93 41.99
C THR A 163 12.70 15.98 43.17
N ILE A 164 11.54 15.37 43.01
CA ILE A 164 10.49 15.22 44.02
C ILE A 164 10.31 13.72 44.21
N LYS A 165 10.33 13.24 45.45
CA LYS A 165 10.31 11.81 45.76
C LYS A 165 9.52 11.52 47.02
N THR A 166 9.21 10.25 47.26
CA THR A 166 8.80 9.76 48.59
C THR A 166 10.02 9.50 49.49
N ALA A 167 9.77 9.19 50.76
CA ALA A 167 10.68 8.40 51.58
C ALA A 167 11.00 7.03 50.93
N GLU A 168 12.07 6.37 51.38
CA GLU A 168 12.49 5.06 50.87
C GLU A 168 11.46 3.96 51.18
N GLY A 169 11.17 3.11 50.19
CA GLY A 169 10.21 2.01 50.29
C GLY A 169 8.91 2.25 49.53
N LEU A 170 8.02 1.25 49.53
CA LEU A 170 6.68 1.38 48.96
C LEU A 170 5.77 2.20 49.89
N ALA A 171 4.95 3.09 49.34
CA ALA A 171 4.08 3.97 50.11
C ALA A 171 2.66 4.07 49.53
N PHE A 172 1.64 4.10 50.40
CA PHE A 172 0.27 4.45 50.05
C PHE A 172 0.14 5.97 49.99
N ASN A 173 0.84 6.59 49.03
CA ASN A 173 0.75 8.02 48.78
C ASN A 173 0.73 8.41 47.30
N ARG A 174 0.19 9.60 47.04
CA ARG A 174 0.09 10.23 45.72
C ARG A 174 0.92 11.49 45.67
N CYS A 175 1.52 11.77 44.52
CA CYS A 175 2.10 13.07 44.24
C CYS A 175 1.01 14.12 44.07
N PHE A 176 0.00 13.79 43.25
CA PHE A 176 -1.14 14.66 42.96
C PHE A 176 -2.47 13.93 43.14
N TYR A 177 -3.41 14.62 43.76
CA TYR A 177 -4.80 14.20 43.88
C TYR A 177 -5.72 15.36 43.49
N ALA A 178 -6.65 15.12 42.55
CA ALA A 178 -7.70 16.05 42.21
C ALA A 178 -9.04 15.54 42.77
N GLU A 179 -9.71 16.34 43.59
CA GLU A 179 -11.09 16.04 44.00
C GLU A 179 -12.07 16.25 42.83
N ASN A 180 -13.24 15.61 42.92
CA ASN A 180 -14.28 15.70 41.89
C ASN A 180 -14.93 17.10 41.79
N SER A 181 -14.67 17.98 42.76
CA SER A 181 -15.10 19.38 42.73
C SER A 181 -14.27 20.23 41.79
N PHE A 182 -13.03 19.83 41.50
CA PHE A 182 -12.12 20.66 40.72
C PHE A 182 -12.57 20.71 39.26
N THR A 183 -12.80 21.93 38.77
CA THR A 183 -13.23 22.22 37.38
C THR A 183 -12.24 23.11 36.63
N GLY A 184 -11.21 23.62 37.31
CA GLY A 184 -10.17 24.46 36.74
C GLY A 184 -9.10 23.67 35.96
N THR A 185 -8.02 24.37 35.62
CA THR A 185 -6.89 23.82 34.86
C THR A 185 -5.67 23.60 35.75
N ALA A 186 -4.92 22.53 35.54
CA ALA A 186 -3.65 22.28 36.23
C ALA A 186 -2.51 22.06 35.22
N VAL A 187 -1.37 22.73 35.41
CA VAL A 187 -0.21 22.64 34.51
C VAL A 187 1.04 22.29 35.32
N LEU A 188 1.70 21.20 34.96
CA LEU A 188 2.93 20.72 35.60
C LEU A 188 4.08 20.81 34.58
N ASN A 189 5.14 21.53 34.94
CA ASN A 189 6.27 21.83 34.05
C ASN A 189 7.58 21.19 34.55
N GLY A 190 8.06 20.20 33.81
CA GLY A 190 9.33 19.51 34.03
C GLY A 190 9.41 18.73 35.34
N GLY A 191 10.63 18.32 35.71
CA GLY A 191 10.94 17.67 36.99
C GLY A 191 10.99 16.14 36.95
N ILE A 192 11.68 15.57 37.93
CA ILE A 192 11.82 14.12 38.14
C ILE A 192 10.99 13.73 39.36
N TYR A 193 9.99 12.88 39.14
CA TYR A 193 9.05 12.39 40.13
C TYR A 193 9.32 10.90 40.39
N ASN A 194 9.86 10.58 41.56
CA ASN A 194 10.15 9.20 41.96
C ASN A 194 9.12 8.75 42.98
N TRP A 195 8.09 8.02 42.51
CA TRP A 195 6.90 7.66 43.27
C TRP A 195 6.70 6.13 43.37
N PRO A 196 7.37 5.44 44.31
CA PRO A 196 7.14 4.03 44.61
C PRO A 196 5.77 3.80 45.29
N CYS A 197 4.69 4.14 44.59
CA CYS A 197 3.32 3.98 45.06
C CYS A 197 2.92 2.51 45.17
N ASP A 198 2.40 2.10 46.34
CA ASP A 198 1.86 0.76 46.56
C ASP A 198 0.39 0.69 46.16
N ASP A 199 0.04 -0.23 45.27
CA ASP A 199 -1.34 -0.55 44.87
C ASP A 199 -2.22 0.62 44.34
N ILE A 200 -1.66 1.82 44.10
CA ILE A 200 -2.36 3.07 43.69
C ILE A 200 -1.60 3.87 42.62
N ALA A 201 -2.24 4.89 42.03
CA ALA A 201 -1.59 5.82 41.09
C ALA A 201 -0.83 6.97 41.77
N ALA A 202 0.30 7.39 41.17
CA ALA A 202 1.06 8.56 41.58
C ALA A 202 0.28 9.88 41.36
N CYS A 203 -0.50 9.98 40.28
CA CYS A 203 -1.47 11.04 40.05
C CYS A 203 -2.87 10.41 39.90
N TYR A 204 -3.82 10.77 40.77
CA TYR A 204 -5.22 10.30 40.70
C TYR A 204 -6.15 11.50 40.54
N LEU A 205 -6.84 11.58 39.40
CA LEU A 205 -7.48 12.80 38.92
C LEU A 205 -8.99 12.57 38.75
N CYS A 206 -9.80 13.10 39.65
CA CYS A 206 -11.26 13.00 39.52
C CYS A 206 -11.83 14.10 38.61
N GLY A 207 -11.37 15.35 38.75
CA GLY A 207 -11.83 16.50 37.98
C GLY A 207 -10.71 17.39 37.42
N GLY A 208 -11.10 18.37 36.62
CA GLY A 208 -10.26 19.39 35.99
C GLY A 208 -9.51 18.93 34.75
N ASP A 209 -8.89 19.90 34.07
CA ASP A 209 -8.07 19.67 32.87
C ASP A 209 -6.57 19.74 33.24
N TRP A 210 -5.85 18.64 33.09
CA TRP A 210 -4.47 18.48 33.56
C TRP A 210 -3.48 18.41 32.40
N THR A 211 -2.48 19.28 32.40
CA THR A 211 -1.39 19.31 31.41
C THR A 211 -0.06 18.96 32.08
N PHE A 212 0.63 17.94 31.56
CA PHE A 212 1.94 17.49 32.02
C PHE A 212 2.98 17.72 30.92
N ASN A 213 3.89 18.68 31.13
CA ASN A 213 4.89 19.11 30.14
C ASN A 213 6.29 18.59 30.52
N ASN A 214 6.80 17.62 29.75
CA ASN A 214 8.17 17.11 29.85
C ASN A 214 8.60 16.57 31.23
N LEU A 215 7.67 15.93 31.96
CA LEU A 215 7.99 15.26 33.23
C LEU A 215 8.81 13.98 33.01
N THR A 216 9.62 13.62 34.00
CA THR A 216 10.07 12.24 34.20
C THR A 216 9.33 11.66 35.40
N MET A 217 8.51 10.62 35.20
CA MET A 217 7.72 9.98 36.25
C MET A 217 8.11 8.50 36.36
N ASN A 218 8.76 8.15 37.46
CA ASN A 218 9.13 6.77 37.80
C ASN A 218 8.16 6.29 38.88
N ALA A 219 7.12 5.56 38.47
CA ALA A 219 6.10 5.02 39.36
C ALA A 219 6.21 3.49 39.51
N VAL A 220 5.59 2.92 40.55
CA VAL A 220 5.52 1.46 40.73
C VAL A 220 4.29 0.87 40.04
N LEU A 221 3.07 1.35 40.36
CA LEU A 221 1.84 0.83 39.76
C LEU A 221 1.31 1.68 38.60
N ARG A 222 1.02 2.98 38.80
CA ARG A 222 0.49 3.84 37.72
C ARG A 222 1.07 5.23 37.84
N ALA A 223 1.38 5.86 36.70
CA ALA A 223 1.79 7.25 36.67
C ALA A 223 0.58 8.18 36.77
N ILE A 224 -0.45 7.96 35.94
CA ILE A 224 -1.65 8.81 35.87
C ILE A 224 -2.89 7.92 35.78
N GLU A 225 -3.90 8.25 36.57
CA GLU A 225 -5.22 7.64 36.56
C GLU A 225 -6.32 8.71 36.58
N THR A 226 -7.29 8.61 35.66
CA THR A 226 -8.54 9.39 35.66
C THR A 226 -9.72 8.50 36.02
N ASP A 227 -10.79 9.07 36.57
CA ASP A 227 -11.97 8.28 36.97
C ASP A 227 -13.34 8.97 36.83
N LYS A 228 -13.44 10.31 36.79
CA LYS A 228 -14.74 11.02 36.91
C LYS A 228 -14.91 12.27 36.03
N GLY A 229 -14.29 12.28 34.84
CA GLY A 229 -14.41 13.38 33.89
C GLY A 229 -13.15 14.24 33.72
N ALA A 230 -12.10 14.01 34.51
CA ALA A 230 -10.82 14.68 34.32
C ALA A 230 -10.23 14.42 32.91
N ASN A 231 -9.67 15.46 32.30
CA ASN A 231 -8.93 15.35 31.05
C ASN A 231 -7.42 15.45 31.30
N VAL A 232 -6.63 14.74 30.50
CA VAL A 232 -5.17 14.71 30.62
C VAL A 232 -4.54 15.01 29.27
N ILE A 233 -3.66 16.01 29.23
CA ILE A 233 -2.77 16.32 28.11
C ILE A 233 -1.34 16.04 28.59
N VAL A 234 -0.65 15.09 27.97
CA VAL A 234 0.78 14.85 28.23
C VAL A 234 1.59 15.28 27.02
N ASN A 235 2.53 16.20 27.21
CA ASN A 235 3.42 16.70 26.18
C ASN A 235 4.86 16.29 26.48
N GLY A 236 5.38 15.33 25.74
CA GLY A 236 6.71 14.76 25.92
C GLY A 236 6.85 13.96 27.22
N GLY A 237 8.08 13.96 27.76
CA GLY A 237 8.39 13.29 29.03
C GLY A 237 8.63 11.79 28.92
N THR A 238 9.03 11.19 30.05
CA THR A 238 9.30 9.76 30.20
C THR A 238 8.55 9.20 31.40
N TYR A 239 7.79 8.13 31.20
CA TYR A 239 6.90 7.53 32.18
C TYR A 239 7.20 6.03 32.31
N ASP A 240 7.82 5.61 33.40
CA ASP A 240 8.12 4.19 33.66
C ASP A 240 7.28 3.65 34.83
N CYS A 241 6.78 2.43 34.65
CA CYS A 241 6.03 1.66 35.65
C CYS A 241 6.61 0.25 35.74
N SER A 242 7.79 0.19 36.35
CA SER A 242 8.73 -0.95 36.30
C SER A 242 8.25 -2.23 36.99
N GLU A 243 7.28 -2.14 37.91
CA GLU A 243 6.73 -3.26 38.67
C GLU A 243 5.22 -3.48 38.42
N SER A 244 4.58 -2.64 37.58
CA SER A 244 3.13 -2.59 37.48
C SER A 244 2.49 -3.82 36.85
N PHE A 245 1.50 -4.38 37.53
CA PHE A 245 0.54 -5.34 36.97
C PHE A 245 -0.71 -4.66 36.37
N SER A 246 -0.81 -3.33 36.46
CA SER A 246 -1.91 -2.50 35.98
C SER A 246 -1.49 -1.72 34.72
N ALA A 247 -1.84 -0.44 34.59
CA ALA A 247 -1.49 0.38 33.43
C ALA A 247 -0.60 1.57 33.84
N THR A 248 0.42 1.90 33.04
CA THR A 248 1.20 3.16 33.21
C THR A 248 0.26 4.38 33.18
N PHE A 249 -0.65 4.39 32.21
CA PHE A 249 -1.76 5.33 32.10
C PHE A 249 -3.10 4.58 32.16
N TRP A 250 -3.94 4.92 33.14
CA TRP A 250 -5.28 4.36 33.31
C TRP A 250 -6.32 5.46 33.08
N ILE A 251 -6.83 5.56 31.86
CA ILE A 251 -7.72 6.64 31.46
C ILE A 251 -9.16 6.10 31.45
N ASN A 252 -9.86 6.33 32.57
CA ASN A 252 -11.27 5.98 32.75
C ASN A 252 -12.14 7.24 32.75
N ASP A 253 -13.31 7.15 32.12
CA ASP A 253 -14.35 8.18 32.07
C ASP A 253 -13.82 9.60 31.74
N SER A 254 -12.88 9.70 30.79
CA SER A 254 -12.23 10.95 30.36
C SER A 254 -12.77 11.44 29.00
N PRO A 255 -13.45 12.60 28.94
CA PRO A 255 -14.06 13.12 27.72
C PRO A 255 -13.10 13.39 26.56
N SER A 256 -11.87 13.84 26.83
CA SER A 256 -10.87 14.18 25.81
C SER A 256 -9.45 14.25 26.39
N SER A 257 -8.73 13.13 26.41
CA SER A 257 -7.31 13.08 26.78
C SER A 257 -6.39 12.97 25.55
N SER A 258 -5.16 13.48 25.65
CA SER A 258 -4.13 13.39 24.60
C SER A 258 -2.71 13.16 25.13
N PHE A 259 -1.90 12.45 24.35
CA PHE A 259 -0.53 12.09 24.68
C PHE A 259 0.35 12.35 23.44
N ASN A 260 1.20 13.36 23.51
CA ASN A 260 1.98 13.88 22.39
C ASN A 260 3.47 13.61 22.65
N TYR A 261 4.13 12.83 21.79
CA TYR A 261 5.57 12.52 21.84
C TYR A 261 6.06 11.90 23.16
N VAL A 262 5.19 11.15 23.85
CA VAL A 262 5.48 10.55 25.16
C VAL A 262 6.33 9.29 25.02
N LYS A 263 7.32 9.12 25.90
CA LYS A 263 8.00 7.83 26.08
C LYS A 263 7.41 7.11 27.29
N ALA A 264 6.81 5.94 27.09
CA ALA A 264 6.14 5.21 28.17
C ALA A 264 6.50 3.72 28.19
N THR A 265 6.82 3.21 29.38
CA THR A 265 7.14 1.80 29.64
C THR A 265 6.34 1.23 30.80
N GLY A 266 6.11 -0.08 30.78
CA GLY A 266 5.36 -0.77 31.83
C GLY A 266 5.38 -2.29 31.67
N VAL A 267 5.21 -3.01 32.78
CA VAL A 267 5.13 -4.49 32.80
C VAL A 267 3.71 -5.00 32.49
N GLY A 268 2.69 -4.24 32.84
CA GLY A 268 1.29 -4.52 32.56
C GLY A 268 0.86 -3.95 31.21
N TRP A 269 -0.23 -3.20 31.20
CA TRP A 269 -0.56 -2.29 30.11
C TRP A 269 0.34 -1.04 30.17
N VAL A 270 0.60 -0.38 29.04
CA VAL A 270 1.14 0.98 29.04
C VAL A 270 0.00 1.98 28.97
N MET A 271 -1.01 1.73 28.13
CA MET A 271 -2.25 2.51 28.05
C MET A 271 -3.46 1.61 28.27
N ASN A 272 -4.40 2.02 29.12
CA ASN A 272 -5.72 1.42 29.24
C ASN A 272 -6.79 2.51 29.21
N ALA A 273 -7.47 2.65 28.07
CA ALA A 273 -8.56 3.61 27.86
C ALA A 273 -9.93 2.92 28.00
N MET A 274 -10.82 3.48 28.82
CA MET A 274 -12.16 2.94 29.11
C MET A 274 -13.18 4.08 29.22
N ASN A 275 -14.35 3.95 28.59
CA ASN A 275 -15.38 5.01 28.50
C ASN A 275 -14.85 6.40 28.08
N SER A 276 -13.70 6.46 27.39
CA SER A 276 -12.90 7.69 27.20
C SER A 276 -12.63 7.97 25.73
N GLN A 277 -12.31 9.23 25.39
CA GLN A 277 -11.67 9.57 24.12
C GLN A 277 -10.19 9.85 24.37
N VAL A 278 -9.30 9.09 23.73
CA VAL A 278 -7.85 9.23 23.90
C VAL A 278 -7.17 9.38 22.54
N ASN A 279 -6.34 10.40 22.40
CA ASN A 279 -5.49 10.62 21.23
C ASN A 279 -4.01 10.42 21.58
N ILE A 280 -3.28 9.64 20.78
CA ILE A 280 -1.84 9.45 20.88
C ILE A 280 -1.22 9.99 19.60
N VAL A 281 -0.22 10.88 19.71
CA VAL A 281 0.49 11.47 18.56
C VAL A 281 2.00 11.30 18.77
N GLY A 282 2.63 10.45 17.97
CA GLY A 282 4.03 10.10 18.10
C GLY A 282 4.36 9.39 19.42
N GLY A 283 5.65 9.38 19.76
CA GLY A 283 6.13 8.77 20.99
C GLY A 283 6.37 7.27 20.87
N SER A 284 6.83 6.66 21.97
CA SER A 284 7.20 5.25 22.03
C SER A 284 6.58 4.56 23.25
N TYR A 285 5.77 3.55 23.01
CA TYR A 285 5.01 2.81 24.02
C TYR A 285 5.47 1.36 24.01
N SER A 286 6.25 0.95 25.02
CA SER A 286 6.90 -0.37 25.05
C SER A 286 6.55 -1.14 26.31
N ARG A 287 6.09 -2.37 26.14
CA ARG A 287 5.90 -3.29 27.26
C ARG A 287 7.23 -3.98 27.60
N THR A 288 7.57 -4.03 28.89
CA THR A 288 8.82 -4.62 29.38
C THR A 288 8.66 -6.12 29.69
N TYR A 289 9.60 -6.94 29.22
CA TYR A 289 9.68 -8.37 29.54
C TYR A 289 9.98 -8.62 31.03
N LYS A 290 9.41 -9.68 31.60
CA LYS A 290 9.88 -10.30 32.86
C LYS A 290 9.80 -11.82 32.74
N ASP A 291 10.70 -12.57 33.37
CA ASP A 291 10.79 -14.03 33.20
C ASP A 291 9.54 -14.81 33.68
N LEU A 292 8.84 -14.28 34.69
CA LEU A 292 7.64 -14.90 35.28
C LEU A 292 6.52 -13.86 35.51
N PRO A 293 5.90 -13.30 34.46
CA PRO A 293 4.85 -12.32 34.63
C PRO A 293 3.56 -13.03 35.04
N ARG A 294 3.00 -12.61 36.18
CA ARG A 294 1.66 -13.01 36.62
C ARG A 294 0.55 -12.65 35.61
N TYR A 295 0.85 -11.72 34.69
CA TYR A 295 -0.05 -11.21 33.64
C TYR A 295 0.69 -11.09 32.31
N LYS A 296 1.24 -12.20 31.83
CA LYS A 296 1.91 -12.32 30.52
C LYS A 296 1.00 -11.95 29.33
N ASP A 297 -0.31 -12.07 29.50
CA ASP A 297 -1.40 -11.79 28.56
C ASP A 297 -1.85 -10.31 28.52
N ARG A 298 -1.01 -9.33 28.90
CA ARG A 298 -1.35 -7.91 28.76
C ARG A 298 -0.87 -7.32 27.42
N PRO A 299 -1.75 -6.65 26.65
CA PRO A 299 -1.35 -5.84 25.51
C PRO A 299 -0.68 -4.54 25.94
N THR A 300 0.12 -3.93 25.06
CA THR A 300 0.75 -2.61 25.33
C THR A 300 -0.29 -1.49 25.41
N LEU A 301 -1.19 -1.41 24.43
CA LEU A 301 -2.33 -0.49 24.42
C LEU A 301 -3.65 -1.28 24.49
N ARG A 302 -4.57 -0.87 25.36
CA ARG A 302 -5.93 -1.41 25.46
C ARG A 302 -6.96 -0.29 25.33
N VAL A 303 -8.00 -0.54 24.55
CA VAL A 303 -9.20 0.30 24.50
C VAL A 303 -10.44 -0.58 24.69
N ALA A 304 -11.32 -0.17 25.60
CA ALA A 304 -12.48 -0.97 26.02
C ALA A 304 -13.68 -0.11 26.42
N ASN A 305 -14.83 -0.76 26.64
CA ASN A 305 -16.04 -0.14 27.19
C ASN A 305 -16.45 1.14 26.43
N SER A 306 -16.78 1.02 25.14
CA SER A 306 -17.20 2.14 24.28
C SER A 306 -16.20 3.30 24.13
N ALA A 307 -14.96 3.16 24.61
CA ALA A 307 -13.91 4.16 24.40
C ALA A 307 -13.50 4.27 22.92
N THR A 308 -12.89 5.40 22.57
CA THR A 308 -12.21 5.60 21.28
C THR A 308 -10.75 5.90 21.55
N LEU A 309 -9.85 5.17 20.86
CA LEU A 309 -8.42 5.40 20.85
C LEU A 309 -7.97 5.77 19.43
N ASN A 310 -7.48 6.99 19.23
CA ASN A 310 -6.82 7.39 17.99
C ASN A 310 -5.30 7.38 18.23
N VAL A 311 -4.55 6.74 17.34
CA VAL A 311 -3.08 6.69 17.40
C VAL A 311 -2.53 7.14 16.05
N THR A 312 -1.65 8.14 16.08
CA THR A 312 -0.98 8.69 14.89
C THR A 312 0.54 8.60 15.07
N ASP A 313 1.23 7.93 14.15
CA ASP A 313 2.70 7.89 14.05
C ASP A 313 3.48 7.46 15.31
N ALA A 314 2.87 6.64 16.17
CA ALA A 314 3.53 6.10 17.36
C ALA A 314 4.34 4.83 17.08
N GLU A 315 5.41 4.62 17.85
CA GLU A 315 6.11 3.33 17.96
C GLU A 315 5.50 2.52 19.11
N VAL A 316 4.93 1.36 18.81
CA VAL A 316 4.29 0.49 19.80
C VAL A 316 4.96 -0.88 19.78
N THR A 317 5.55 -1.27 20.91
CA THR A 317 6.23 -2.57 21.04
C THR A 317 5.54 -3.42 22.11
N GLY A 318 5.07 -4.59 21.71
CA GLY A 318 4.46 -5.58 22.59
C GLY A 318 5.33 -6.82 22.77
N THR A 319 5.10 -7.47 23.91
CA THR A 319 5.72 -8.77 24.27
C THR A 319 4.74 -9.93 24.11
N TYR A 320 3.51 -9.64 23.67
CA TYR A 320 2.39 -10.57 23.55
C TYR A 320 1.31 -10.02 22.60
N CYS A 321 0.96 -8.74 22.72
CA CYS A 321 0.01 -8.03 21.86
C CYS A 321 0.30 -6.52 21.95
N ASP A 322 0.17 -5.79 20.86
CA ASP A 322 0.49 -4.36 20.79
C ASP A 322 -0.76 -3.53 21.06
N VAL A 323 -1.88 -3.83 20.40
CA VAL A 323 -3.16 -3.13 20.55
C VAL A 323 -4.33 -4.11 20.65
N PHE A 324 -5.09 -4.02 21.74
CA PHE A 324 -6.32 -4.78 21.94
C PHE A 324 -7.55 -3.86 22.05
N VAL A 325 -8.47 -4.05 21.11
CA VAL A 325 -9.78 -3.38 21.06
C VAL A 325 -10.87 -4.36 21.50
N THR A 326 -11.68 -3.99 22.50
CA THR A 326 -12.77 -4.87 22.97
C THR A 326 -14.05 -4.08 23.32
N GLY A 327 -15.10 -4.24 22.50
CA GLY A 327 -16.35 -3.47 22.64
C GLY A 327 -16.14 -1.96 22.60
N ALA A 328 -15.23 -1.50 21.74
CA ALA A 328 -14.70 -0.14 21.67
C ALA A 328 -14.14 0.14 20.25
N THR A 329 -13.63 1.35 20.01
CA THR A 329 -13.08 1.77 18.72
C THR A 329 -11.60 2.11 18.81
N ALA A 330 -10.78 1.66 17.86
CA ALA A 330 -9.44 2.18 17.63
C ALA A 330 -9.23 2.58 16.16
N ASN A 331 -8.57 3.73 15.96
CA ASN A 331 -8.10 4.20 14.67
C ASN A 331 -6.58 4.37 14.75
N LEU A 332 -5.85 3.55 14.01
CA LEU A 332 -4.39 3.56 13.95
C LEU A 332 -3.98 4.11 12.59
N VAL A 333 -3.21 5.20 12.57
CA VAL A 333 -2.76 5.89 11.35
C VAL A 333 -1.25 6.07 11.41
N GLY A 334 -0.53 5.51 10.45
CA GLY A 334 0.94 5.51 10.46
C GLY A 334 1.52 4.69 11.62
N GLY A 335 2.78 4.98 11.95
CA GLY A 335 3.50 4.33 13.05
C GLY A 335 3.93 2.89 12.77
N THR A 336 4.54 2.27 13.80
CA THR A 336 5.06 0.90 13.74
C THR A 336 4.59 0.12 14.96
N TYR A 337 4.02 -1.07 14.71
CA TYR A 337 3.51 -2.01 15.70
C TYR A 337 4.38 -3.27 15.62
N THR A 338 5.16 -3.54 16.66
CA THR A 338 6.11 -4.65 16.71
C THR A 338 5.81 -5.59 17.87
N ASN A 339 5.18 -6.72 17.56
CA ASN A 339 4.93 -7.77 18.54
C ASN A 339 6.05 -8.81 18.53
N THR A 340 6.76 -8.87 19.65
CA THR A 340 7.91 -9.74 19.86
C THR A 340 7.55 -11.12 20.43
N ASN A 341 6.28 -11.37 20.78
CA ASN A 341 5.74 -12.63 21.32
C ASN A 341 6.72 -13.40 22.23
N GLN A 342 7.31 -12.70 23.21
CA GLN A 342 8.44 -13.19 24.00
C GLN A 342 8.10 -14.37 24.95
N TYR A 343 6.82 -14.72 25.06
CA TYR A 343 6.33 -15.83 25.90
C TYR A 343 5.93 -17.10 25.12
N LEU A 344 6.39 -17.24 23.87
CA LEU A 344 6.23 -18.44 23.03
C LEU A 344 6.64 -19.74 23.77
N ASN A 345 7.74 -19.70 24.52
CA ASN A 345 8.24 -20.81 25.34
C ASN A 345 7.28 -21.26 26.46
N LEU A 346 6.32 -20.41 26.84
CA LEU A 346 5.27 -20.72 27.82
C LEU A 346 3.94 -21.12 27.14
N GLY A 347 3.86 -21.08 25.81
CA GLY A 347 2.62 -21.23 25.05
C GLY A 347 1.73 -19.98 25.03
N TYR A 348 2.32 -18.78 25.13
CA TYR A 348 1.59 -17.51 25.17
C TYR A 348 2.01 -16.65 23.98
N GLU A 349 1.16 -16.70 22.96
CA GLU A 349 1.25 -15.90 21.74
C GLU A 349 -0.10 -15.19 21.51
N SER A 350 -0.05 -14.08 20.79
CA SER A 350 -1.23 -13.36 20.34
C SER A 350 -0.97 -12.60 19.04
N PRO A 351 -2.04 -12.16 18.37
CA PRO A 351 -1.92 -11.17 17.31
C PRO A 351 -1.35 -9.85 17.81
N ALA A 352 -0.56 -9.17 16.98
CA ALA A 352 -0.05 -7.83 17.28
C ALA A 352 -1.23 -6.85 17.48
N LEU A 353 -2.17 -6.83 16.54
CA LEU A 353 -3.36 -5.98 16.59
C LEU A 353 -4.62 -6.85 16.58
N LYS A 354 -5.57 -6.63 17.52
CA LYS A 354 -6.81 -7.42 17.54
C LYS A 354 -8.07 -6.70 18.01
N VAL A 355 -9.20 -7.09 17.42
CA VAL A 355 -10.54 -6.53 17.70
C VAL A 355 -11.59 -7.60 18.03
N TRP A 356 -12.23 -7.44 19.19
CA TRP A 356 -13.22 -8.37 19.74
C TRP A 356 -14.49 -7.63 20.24
N ASN A 357 -15.50 -8.42 20.61
CA ASN A 357 -16.76 -8.03 21.25
C ASN A 357 -17.50 -6.93 20.48
N GLY A 358 -17.58 -7.05 19.16
CA GLY A 358 -18.24 -6.06 18.29
C GLY A 358 -17.52 -4.70 18.19
N GLY A 359 -16.28 -4.59 18.68
CA GLY A 359 -15.47 -3.39 18.52
C GLY A 359 -15.11 -3.08 17.06
N THR A 360 -14.51 -1.93 16.82
CA THR A 360 -13.99 -1.52 15.49
C THR A 360 -12.50 -1.20 15.58
N LEU A 361 -11.71 -1.77 14.68
CA LEU A 361 -10.29 -1.46 14.50
C LEU A 361 -10.06 -1.05 13.05
N SER A 362 -9.65 0.19 12.85
CA SER A 362 -9.16 0.69 11.56
C SER A 362 -7.65 0.84 11.64
N VAL A 363 -6.92 0.21 10.72
CA VAL A 363 -5.47 0.30 10.60
C VAL A 363 -5.12 0.88 9.24
N LYS A 364 -4.40 1.99 9.23
CA LYS A 364 -4.06 2.74 8.02
C LYS A 364 -2.60 3.19 8.01
N ASP A 365 -1.95 3.12 6.84
CA ASP A 365 -0.58 3.64 6.59
C ASP A 365 0.52 3.08 7.53
N ALA A 366 0.25 1.96 8.21
CA ALA A 366 1.06 1.45 9.32
C ALA A 366 1.93 0.24 8.95
N VAL A 367 3.04 0.06 9.66
CA VAL A 367 3.84 -1.18 9.62
C VAL A 367 3.45 -2.07 10.80
N VAL A 368 3.05 -3.31 10.52
CA VAL A 368 2.71 -4.33 11.52
C VAL A 368 3.66 -5.52 11.36
N ASP A 369 4.57 -5.67 12.31
CA ASP A 369 5.58 -6.72 12.37
C ASP A 369 5.24 -7.65 13.55
N CYS A 370 4.74 -8.85 13.27
CA CYS A 370 4.34 -9.80 14.30
C CYS A 370 5.17 -11.07 14.18
N THR A 371 6.06 -11.29 15.14
CA THR A 371 6.89 -12.49 15.20
C THR A 371 6.16 -13.65 15.89
N GLY A 372 6.41 -14.88 15.45
CA GLY A 372 5.84 -16.12 16.03
C GLY A 372 4.65 -16.70 15.27
N ASP A 373 4.16 -17.85 15.72
CA ASP A 373 3.23 -18.72 14.99
C ASP A 373 1.75 -18.24 15.05
N ASN A 374 1.53 -16.92 15.08
CA ASN A 374 0.22 -16.31 15.23
C ASN A 374 -0.05 -15.22 14.15
N ALA A 375 -1.22 -14.59 14.18
CA ALA A 375 -1.60 -13.60 13.17
C ALA A 375 -0.91 -12.25 13.39
N ALA A 376 -0.75 -11.41 12.36
CA ALA A 376 -0.36 -10.01 12.57
C ALA A 376 -1.56 -9.16 13.00
N ILE A 377 -2.67 -9.24 12.26
CA ILE A 377 -3.91 -8.52 12.56
C ILE A 377 -5.07 -9.52 12.65
N SER A 378 -5.91 -9.42 13.68
CA SER A 378 -7.06 -10.31 13.84
C SER A 378 -8.39 -9.61 14.16
N SER A 379 -9.47 -10.17 13.64
CA SER A 379 -10.81 -10.00 14.22
C SER A 379 -11.25 -11.32 14.83
N GLY A 380 -11.57 -11.30 16.13
CA GLY A 380 -11.62 -12.50 16.96
C GLY A 380 -10.23 -13.10 17.23
N GLU A 381 -10.20 -14.27 17.88
CA GLU A 381 -8.94 -14.91 18.32
C GLU A 381 -8.61 -16.18 17.50
N PRO A 382 -7.33 -16.38 17.10
CA PRO A 382 -6.85 -17.63 16.51
C PRO A 382 -6.94 -18.85 17.44
N ALA A 383 -7.07 -20.03 16.84
CA ALA A 383 -6.93 -21.28 17.56
C ALA A 383 -5.46 -21.51 17.96
N GLY A 384 -5.17 -21.51 19.27
CA GLY A 384 -3.83 -21.69 19.82
C GLY A 384 -3.40 -20.54 20.75
N SER A 385 -3.81 -19.31 20.44
CA SER A 385 -3.59 -18.15 21.32
C SER A 385 -4.34 -18.31 22.64
N TYR A 386 -3.61 -18.18 23.75
CA TYR A 386 -4.12 -18.38 25.10
C TYR A 386 -4.76 -17.10 25.64
N TYR A 387 -6.03 -17.16 26.08
CA TYR A 387 -6.67 -16.09 26.86
C TYR A 387 -7.65 -16.62 27.91
N HIS A 388 -7.70 -15.92 29.06
CA HIS A 388 -8.62 -16.19 30.16
C HIS A 388 -10.08 -15.73 29.90
N TYR A 389 -10.31 -14.86 28.92
CA TYR A 389 -11.64 -14.45 28.52
C TYR A 389 -12.20 -15.49 27.54
N LYS A 390 -13.36 -16.08 27.86
CA LYS A 390 -14.06 -17.01 26.94
C LYS A 390 -14.22 -16.33 25.58
N TYR A 391 -13.83 -17.02 24.51
CA TYR A 391 -13.88 -16.60 23.11
C TYR A 391 -14.82 -15.41 22.85
N GLY A 392 -14.24 -14.21 22.75
CA GLY A 392 -15.01 -13.05 22.31
C GLY A 392 -15.41 -13.22 20.85
N ASP A 393 -16.64 -12.83 20.50
CA ASP A 393 -16.98 -12.62 19.09
C ASP A 393 -16.01 -11.59 18.49
N GLY A 394 -15.73 -11.63 17.18
CA GLY A 394 -14.87 -10.64 16.55
C GLY A 394 -15.50 -9.24 16.50
N GLY A 395 -14.80 -8.30 15.89
CA GLY A 395 -15.32 -6.98 15.56
C GLY A 395 -15.23 -6.65 14.07
N LYS A 396 -15.41 -5.38 13.73
CA LYS A 396 -15.11 -4.85 12.40
C LYS A 396 -13.63 -4.51 12.31
N LEU A 397 -12.94 -5.10 11.36
CA LEU A 397 -11.57 -4.75 10.98
C LEU A 397 -11.56 -4.00 9.64
N VAL A 398 -10.77 -2.94 9.52
CA VAL A 398 -10.48 -2.25 8.26
C VAL A 398 -8.96 -2.10 8.13
N VAL A 399 -8.41 -2.44 6.96
CA VAL A 399 -6.96 -2.38 6.67
C VAL A 399 -6.72 -1.61 5.38
N GLU A 400 -5.91 -0.55 5.43
CA GLU A 400 -5.66 0.37 4.32
C GLU A 400 -4.19 0.78 4.25
N ASN A 401 -3.49 0.46 3.15
CA ASN A 401 -2.10 0.86 2.89
C ASN A 401 -1.10 0.44 3.99
N CYS A 402 -1.29 -0.73 4.61
CA CYS A 402 -0.40 -1.25 5.65
C CYS A 402 0.65 -2.23 5.09
N THR A 403 1.84 -2.28 5.69
CA THR A 403 2.79 -3.39 5.50
C THR A 403 2.62 -4.39 6.64
N ILE A 404 2.32 -5.65 6.32
CA ILE A 404 1.96 -6.70 7.29
C ILE A 404 2.89 -7.90 7.12
N LYS A 405 3.69 -8.23 8.14
CA LYS A 405 4.82 -9.15 7.93
C LYS A 405 5.20 -10.06 9.09
N ASN A 406 6.00 -11.06 8.73
CA ASN A 406 6.70 -12.05 9.58
C ASN A 406 5.77 -12.98 10.39
N SER A 407 4.48 -13.03 10.05
CA SER A 407 3.44 -13.68 10.85
C SER A 407 2.94 -14.98 10.23
N LYS A 408 2.29 -15.84 11.01
CA LYS A 408 1.61 -17.00 10.43
C LYS A 408 0.47 -16.60 9.50
N TYR A 409 -0.37 -15.67 9.96
CA TYR A 409 -1.50 -15.14 9.19
C TYR A 409 -1.45 -13.61 9.14
N GLY A 410 -1.29 -13.00 7.96
CA GLY A 410 -1.29 -11.53 7.85
C GLY A 410 -2.58 -10.93 8.43
N ILE A 411 -3.73 -11.43 7.96
CA ILE A 411 -5.07 -11.11 8.47
C ILE A 411 -5.79 -12.41 8.84
N TYR A 412 -6.26 -12.51 10.09
CA TYR A 412 -7.11 -13.62 10.56
C TYR A 412 -8.55 -13.17 10.81
N LEU A 413 -9.52 -13.94 10.30
CA LEU A 413 -10.95 -13.70 10.47
C LEU A 413 -11.63 -14.86 11.22
N GLY A 414 -11.92 -14.65 12.51
CA GLY A 414 -12.42 -15.67 13.44
C GLY A 414 -13.92 -16.00 13.38
N ARG A 415 -14.32 -17.03 14.14
CA ARG A 415 -15.66 -17.67 14.10
C ARG A 415 -16.85 -16.80 14.52
N GLY A 416 -16.64 -15.76 15.34
CA GLY A 416 -17.70 -14.94 15.93
C GLY A 416 -18.65 -14.28 14.93
N SER A 417 -19.90 -14.03 15.33
CA SER A 417 -20.96 -13.54 14.43
C SER A 417 -20.74 -12.10 13.95
N SER A 418 -20.21 -11.24 14.82
CA SER A 418 -19.83 -9.84 14.52
C SER A 418 -18.46 -9.69 13.84
N THR A 419 -17.74 -10.80 13.60
CA THR A 419 -16.44 -10.78 12.93
C THR A 419 -16.58 -10.39 11.46
N SER A 420 -15.96 -9.28 11.06
CA SER A 420 -15.86 -8.84 9.66
C SER A 420 -14.52 -8.16 9.38
N ALA A 421 -14.05 -8.20 8.13
CA ALA A 421 -12.87 -7.47 7.68
C ALA A 421 -13.07 -6.85 6.29
N GLU A 422 -12.52 -5.65 6.13
CA GLU A 422 -12.45 -4.88 4.89
C GLU A 422 -10.97 -4.59 4.57
N LEU A 423 -10.41 -5.29 3.59
CA LEU A 423 -9.04 -5.10 3.09
C LEU A 423 -9.08 -4.16 1.87
N LYS A 424 -8.63 -2.92 2.04
CA LYS A 424 -8.57 -1.94 0.95
C LYS A 424 -7.25 -1.98 0.19
N SER A 425 -6.15 -2.06 0.93
CA SER A 425 -4.80 -2.29 0.39
C SER A 425 -3.85 -2.74 1.49
N ALA A 426 -2.89 -3.58 1.14
CA ALA A 426 -1.76 -3.97 1.99
C ALA A 426 -0.58 -4.46 1.15
N THR A 427 0.60 -4.48 1.75
CA THR A 427 1.76 -5.25 1.30
C THR A 427 2.03 -6.34 2.32
N PHE A 428 2.14 -7.59 1.86
CA PHE A 428 2.39 -8.73 2.72
C PHE A 428 3.83 -9.26 2.50
N GLU A 429 4.55 -9.54 3.58
CA GLU A 429 5.94 -10.00 3.52
C GLU A 429 6.19 -11.15 4.52
N ASN A 430 6.79 -12.26 4.09
CA ASN A 430 7.18 -13.38 4.97
C ASN A 430 6.04 -13.96 5.85
N ASN A 431 4.79 -14.02 5.34
CA ASN A 431 3.70 -14.70 6.04
C ASN A 431 3.51 -16.15 5.53
N GLU A 432 3.02 -17.08 6.36
CA GLU A 432 2.63 -18.42 5.86
C GLU A 432 1.36 -18.35 4.99
N SER A 433 0.40 -17.54 5.42
CA SER A 433 -0.78 -17.13 4.65
C SER A 433 -1.00 -15.64 4.86
N ASP A 434 -1.35 -14.90 3.81
CA ASP A 434 -1.65 -13.48 3.93
C ASP A 434 -3.05 -13.25 4.52
N ILE A 435 -3.99 -14.12 4.18
CA ILE A 435 -5.37 -14.11 4.68
C ILE A 435 -5.75 -15.51 5.17
N TYR A 436 -6.30 -15.60 6.38
CA TYR A 436 -6.91 -16.82 6.93
C TYR A 436 -8.36 -16.59 7.32
N LEU A 437 -9.27 -17.43 6.80
CA LEU A 437 -10.69 -17.40 7.11
C LEU A 437 -11.12 -18.64 7.92
N GLU A 438 -11.73 -18.43 9.08
CA GLU A 438 -12.43 -19.50 9.79
C GLU A 438 -13.68 -19.97 9.05
N SER A 439 -14.23 -21.10 9.49
CA SER A 439 -15.33 -21.76 8.78
C SER A 439 -16.56 -20.86 8.59
N GLY A 440 -17.12 -20.89 7.38
CA GLY A 440 -18.22 -20.03 6.92
C GLY A 440 -17.87 -18.55 6.73
N LYS A 441 -16.66 -18.08 7.07
CA LYS A 441 -16.28 -16.66 6.95
C LYS A 441 -15.95 -16.27 5.52
N LYS A 442 -16.12 -14.96 5.26
CA LYS A 442 -15.88 -14.28 3.99
C LYS A 442 -15.27 -12.92 4.30
N ILE A 443 -14.35 -12.45 3.46
CA ILE A 443 -13.69 -11.14 3.59
C ILE A 443 -14.21 -10.15 2.54
N THR A 444 -14.30 -8.87 2.88
CA THR A 444 -14.49 -7.80 1.90
C THR A 444 -13.12 -7.32 1.45
N ILE A 445 -12.87 -7.30 0.14
CA ILE A 445 -11.62 -6.79 -0.45
C ILE A 445 -11.99 -5.68 -1.43
N SER A 446 -11.26 -4.57 -1.46
CA SER A 446 -11.47 -3.47 -2.41
C SER A 446 -11.00 -3.87 -3.81
N ASP A 447 -11.73 -3.47 -4.85
CA ASP A 447 -11.33 -3.64 -6.25
C ASP A 447 -10.05 -2.86 -6.63
N THR A 448 -9.56 -1.99 -5.74
CA THR A 448 -8.25 -1.34 -5.84
C THR A 448 -7.09 -2.24 -5.40
N PHE A 449 -7.36 -3.37 -4.76
CA PHE A 449 -6.33 -4.30 -4.27
C PHE A 449 -5.87 -5.23 -5.39
N THR A 450 -4.73 -4.90 -6.00
CA THR A 450 -4.12 -5.67 -7.10
C THR A 450 -2.83 -6.41 -6.68
N THR A 451 -2.40 -6.28 -5.43
CA THR A 451 -1.25 -7.05 -4.91
C THR A 451 -1.62 -8.53 -4.84
N PRO A 452 -0.79 -9.47 -5.34
CA PRO A 452 -0.99 -10.89 -5.11
C PRO A 452 -1.02 -11.22 -3.62
N ALA A 453 -1.99 -12.03 -3.20
CA ALA A 453 -2.13 -12.46 -1.80
C ALA A 453 -2.60 -13.91 -1.69
N THR A 454 -2.02 -14.65 -0.76
CA THR A 454 -2.42 -16.02 -0.43
C THR A 454 -3.61 -16.05 0.51
N ILE A 455 -4.54 -16.98 0.28
CA ILE A 455 -5.74 -17.16 1.10
C ILE A 455 -5.96 -18.62 1.49
N LYS A 456 -6.14 -18.83 2.79
CA LYS A 456 -6.33 -20.14 3.43
C LYS A 456 -7.66 -20.17 4.18
N VAL A 457 -8.30 -21.33 4.23
CA VAL A 457 -9.56 -21.52 4.95
C VAL A 457 -9.50 -22.70 5.91
N ALA A 458 -10.36 -22.66 6.93
CA ALA A 458 -10.59 -23.79 7.85
C ALA A 458 -11.45 -24.91 7.23
N ASP A 459 -12.29 -24.58 6.24
CA ASP A 459 -13.28 -25.47 5.61
C ASP A 459 -13.14 -25.49 4.06
N PRO A 460 -12.07 -26.11 3.53
CA PRO A 460 -11.81 -26.16 2.08
C PRO A 460 -12.70 -27.19 1.36
N GLU A 461 -13.57 -26.69 0.48
CA GLU A 461 -14.44 -27.50 -0.39
C GLU A 461 -14.67 -26.81 -1.76
N GLU A 462 -15.03 -27.59 -2.79
CA GLU A 462 -15.37 -27.07 -4.12
C GLU A 462 -16.58 -26.13 -4.03
N GLY A 463 -16.44 -24.89 -4.51
CA GLY A 463 -17.49 -23.88 -4.43
C GLY A 463 -17.45 -23.01 -3.17
N ARG A 464 -16.50 -23.22 -2.24
CA ARG A 464 -16.38 -22.43 -1.01
C ARG A 464 -16.11 -20.95 -1.32
N GLN A 465 -17.14 -20.10 -1.17
CA GLN A 465 -17.06 -18.65 -1.38
C GLN A 465 -16.14 -17.97 -0.36
N LEU A 466 -15.14 -17.22 -0.83
CA LEU A 466 -14.10 -16.56 -0.04
C LEU A 466 -14.37 -15.07 0.22
N THR A 467 -14.87 -14.35 -0.78
CA THR A 467 -15.19 -12.93 -0.66
C THR A 467 -16.69 -12.69 -0.54
N VAL A 468 -17.09 -11.51 -0.06
CA VAL A 468 -18.47 -11.04 -0.21
C VAL A 468 -18.83 -10.86 -1.70
N ALA A 469 -20.13 -10.81 -2.02
CA ALA A 469 -20.60 -10.55 -3.38
C ALA A 469 -20.42 -9.06 -3.76
N GLY A 470 -20.21 -8.80 -5.04
CA GLY A 470 -20.04 -7.45 -5.61
C GLY A 470 -18.59 -7.06 -5.93
N ASN A 471 -17.63 -7.99 -5.86
CA ASN A 471 -16.25 -7.75 -6.26
C ASN A 471 -16.06 -7.73 -7.78
N ALA A 472 -15.16 -6.88 -8.28
CA ALA A 472 -14.69 -6.94 -9.67
C ALA A 472 -13.70 -8.11 -9.88
N ASN A 473 -13.62 -8.62 -11.13
CA ASN A 473 -12.66 -9.66 -11.52
C ASN A 473 -11.23 -9.08 -11.70
N LYS A 474 -10.60 -8.65 -10.59
CA LYS A 474 -9.30 -7.97 -10.55
C LYS A 474 -8.36 -8.42 -9.42
N LEU A 475 -8.86 -9.22 -8.46
CA LEU A 475 -8.07 -9.65 -7.32
C LEU A 475 -7.16 -10.82 -7.68
N HIS A 476 -5.88 -10.74 -7.31
CA HIS A 476 -4.89 -11.78 -7.55
C HIS A 476 -4.74 -12.69 -6.32
N LEU A 477 -5.82 -13.41 -5.97
CA LEU A 477 -5.83 -14.33 -4.84
C LEU A 477 -5.27 -15.69 -5.21
N VAL A 478 -4.36 -16.22 -4.39
CA VAL A 478 -3.76 -17.55 -4.55
C VAL A 478 -4.30 -18.47 -3.45
N GLY A 479 -5.01 -19.52 -3.85
CA GLY A 479 -5.58 -20.49 -2.92
C GLY A 479 -4.51 -21.33 -2.24
N GLN A 480 -4.70 -21.57 -0.94
CA GLN A 480 -4.03 -22.63 -0.20
C GLN A 480 -5.03 -23.78 0.04
N ASN A 481 -4.64 -24.81 0.81
CA ASN A 481 -5.44 -26.03 1.06
C ASN A 481 -5.67 -26.97 -0.15
N ASP A 482 -4.80 -26.96 -1.17
CA ASP A 482 -4.94 -27.79 -2.40
C ASP A 482 -6.13 -27.42 -3.32
N TYR A 483 -6.62 -26.18 -3.21
CA TYR A 483 -7.61 -25.58 -4.13
C TYR A 483 -7.03 -24.32 -4.77
N ARG A 484 -7.39 -24.03 -6.03
CA ARG A 484 -7.15 -22.71 -6.63
C ARG A 484 -8.31 -21.77 -6.28
N VAL A 485 -8.09 -20.47 -6.45
CA VAL A 485 -9.16 -19.46 -6.38
C VAL A 485 -9.64 -19.15 -7.79
N ALA A 486 -10.95 -19.15 -8.00
CA ALA A 486 -11.59 -18.69 -9.24
C ALA A 486 -12.64 -17.61 -8.93
N TYR A 487 -13.13 -16.93 -9.96
CA TYR A 487 -14.14 -15.88 -9.86
C TYR A 487 -15.50 -16.35 -10.41
N ASP A 488 -16.57 -16.19 -9.62
CA ASP A 488 -17.93 -16.40 -10.08
C ASP A 488 -18.46 -15.11 -10.72
N LYS A 489 -18.61 -15.12 -12.05
CA LYS A 489 -19.12 -13.96 -12.80
C LYS A 489 -20.62 -13.72 -12.66
N ALA A 490 -21.40 -14.72 -12.26
CA ALA A 490 -22.85 -14.57 -12.06
C ALA A 490 -23.18 -13.87 -10.73
N GLN A 491 -22.31 -14.04 -9.73
CA GLN A 491 -22.55 -13.61 -8.35
C GLN A 491 -21.48 -12.62 -7.82
N HIS A 492 -20.45 -12.32 -8.63
CA HIS A 492 -19.39 -11.36 -8.36
C HIS A 492 -18.63 -11.65 -7.05
N TYR A 493 -18.13 -12.87 -6.88
CA TYR A 493 -17.29 -13.25 -5.73
C TYR A 493 -16.18 -14.24 -6.11
N TYR A 494 -15.16 -14.36 -5.26
CA TYR A 494 -14.12 -15.37 -5.40
C TYR A 494 -14.42 -16.64 -4.59
N TYR A 495 -14.04 -17.82 -5.10
CA TYR A 495 -14.33 -19.12 -4.49
C TYR A 495 -13.24 -20.18 -4.76
N LEU A 496 -13.21 -21.24 -3.95
CA LEU A 496 -12.26 -22.36 -4.11
C LEU A 496 -12.73 -23.40 -5.13
N THR A 497 -11.81 -23.90 -5.96
CA THR A 497 -12.09 -24.97 -6.92
C THR A 497 -10.85 -25.80 -7.30
N GLN A 498 -11.06 -27.07 -7.61
CA GLN A 498 -10.05 -28.04 -8.10
C GLN A 498 -10.07 -28.22 -9.62
N ARG A 499 -10.97 -27.53 -10.34
CA ARG A 499 -10.98 -27.58 -11.81
C ARG A 499 -9.63 -27.12 -12.37
N ALA A 500 -9.31 -27.53 -13.59
CA ALA A 500 -8.24 -26.86 -14.33
C ALA A 500 -8.62 -25.37 -14.52
N PRO A 501 -7.66 -24.43 -14.54
CA PRO A 501 -7.92 -23.06 -14.93
C PRO A 501 -8.61 -23.01 -16.31
N GLY A 502 -9.57 -22.11 -16.47
CA GLY A 502 -10.10 -21.77 -17.79
C GLY A 502 -9.08 -21.03 -18.66
N TYR A 503 -9.46 -20.76 -19.89
CA TYR A 503 -8.69 -19.98 -20.86
C TYR A 503 -9.24 -18.57 -20.96
N THR A 504 -8.37 -17.60 -21.27
CA THR A 504 -8.80 -16.20 -21.47
C THR A 504 -9.11 -15.91 -22.94
N LEU A 505 -10.03 -14.97 -23.16
CA LEU A 505 -10.39 -14.46 -24.48
C LEU A 505 -10.19 -12.95 -24.53
N THR A 506 -9.37 -12.49 -25.47
CA THR A 506 -9.21 -11.06 -25.79
C THR A 506 -9.86 -10.76 -27.13
N ALA A 507 -10.97 -10.02 -27.11
CA ALA A 507 -11.57 -9.42 -28.30
C ALA A 507 -11.05 -7.99 -28.50
N LYS A 508 -10.66 -7.65 -29.74
CA LYS A 508 -10.20 -6.32 -30.16
C LYS A 508 -11.13 -5.79 -31.24
N ASP A 509 -11.46 -4.50 -31.17
CA ASP A 509 -12.42 -3.85 -32.08
C ASP A 509 -13.78 -4.62 -32.14
N ALA A 510 -14.10 -5.34 -31.07
CA ALA A 510 -15.23 -6.25 -30.97
C ALA A 510 -15.57 -6.55 -29.51
N THR A 511 -16.82 -6.93 -29.27
CA THR A 511 -17.30 -7.45 -27.99
C THR A 511 -17.55 -8.95 -28.07
N ALA A 512 -17.05 -9.70 -27.07
CA ALA A 512 -17.37 -11.11 -26.86
C ALA A 512 -18.38 -11.26 -25.72
N THR A 513 -19.30 -12.22 -25.85
CA THR A 513 -20.29 -12.57 -24.82
C THR A 513 -20.37 -14.08 -24.61
N ILE A 514 -20.76 -14.48 -23.40
CA ILE A 514 -21.07 -15.86 -23.01
C ILE A 514 -22.39 -15.91 -22.24
N LYS A 515 -23.07 -17.08 -22.24
CA LYS A 515 -24.29 -17.30 -21.46
C LYS A 515 -23.97 -17.54 -19.98
N VAL A 516 -24.21 -16.53 -19.13
CA VAL A 516 -24.13 -16.64 -17.67
C VAL A 516 -25.55 -16.63 -17.11
N GLY A 517 -25.96 -17.72 -16.45
CA GLY A 517 -27.34 -17.86 -15.96
C GLY A 517 -28.43 -17.81 -17.06
N GLY A 518 -28.06 -18.04 -18.32
CA GLY A 518 -28.94 -17.91 -19.49
C GLY A 518 -28.96 -16.52 -20.14
N VAL A 519 -28.29 -15.52 -19.57
CA VAL A 519 -28.19 -14.15 -20.08
C VAL A 519 -26.86 -13.94 -20.79
N ASP A 520 -26.86 -13.22 -21.92
CA ASP A 520 -25.64 -12.82 -22.62
C ASP A 520 -24.86 -11.80 -21.78
N THR A 521 -23.69 -12.22 -21.31
CA THR A 521 -22.81 -11.43 -20.46
C THR A 521 -21.50 -11.18 -21.19
N LYS A 522 -21.06 -9.92 -21.25
CA LYS A 522 -19.77 -9.54 -21.86
C LYS A 522 -18.62 -10.26 -21.16
N VAL A 523 -17.67 -10.76 -21.94
CA VAL A 523 -16.39 -11.31 -21.48
C VAL A 523 -15.42 -10.17 -21.16
N ASP A 524 -14.75 -10.27 -20.01
CA ASP A 524 -13.63 -9.41 -19.63
C ASP A 524 -12.31 -10.20 -19.77
N PRO A 525 -11.15 -9.53 -20.03
CA PRO A 525 -9.88 -10.23 -20.30
C PRO A 525 -9.36 -11.16 -19.19
N ASN A 526 -9.85 -10.98 -17.95
CA ASN A 526 -9.49 -11.78 -16.78
C ASN A 526 -10.46 -12.97 -16.53
N ASP A 527 -11.47 -13.16 -17.37
CA ASP A 527 -12.44 -14.25 -17.18
C ASP A 527 -11.83 -15.61 -17.56
N GLU A 528 -12.01 -16.60 -16.68
CA GLU A 528 -11.75 -18.00 -17.00
C GLU A 528 -12.92 -18.59 -17.79
N ILE A 529 -12.72 -18.81 -19.10
CA ILE A 529 -13.68 -19.50 -19.97
C ILE A 529 -13.26 -20.96 -20.11
N TYR A 530 -14.13 -21.89 -19.72
CA TYR A 530 -13.84 -23.32 -19.84
C TYR A 530 -14.00 -23.81 -21.28
N GLU A 531 -13.23 -24.84 -21.67
CA GLU A 531 -13.35 -25.52 -22.97
C GLU A 531 -14.80 -25.90 -23.29
N GLY A 532 -15.21 -25.73 -24.55
CA GLY A 532 -16.56 -26.04 -25.02
C GLY A 532 -17.63 -25.01 -24.63
N THR A 533 -17.28 -23.94 -23.89
CA THR A 533 -18.22 -22.84 -23.60
C THR A 533 -18.57 -22.13 -24.91
N PRO A 534 -19.86 -22.01 -25.29
CA PRO A 534 -20.26 -21.22 -26.45
C PRO A 534 -19.99 -19.74 -26.23
N VAL A 535 -19.27 -19.12 -27.16
CA VAL A 535 -18.94 -17.70 -27.20
C VAL A 535 -19.57 -17.07 -28.44
N THR A 536 -20.22 -15.92 -28.26
CA THR A 536 -20.66 -15.06 -29.36
C THR A 536 -19.72 -13.86 -29.46
N LEU A 537 -19.28 -13.53 -30.66
CA LEU A 537 -18.52 -12.35 -31.02
C LEU A 537 -19.41 -11.41 -31.82
N THR A 538 -19.34 -10.12 -31.52
CA THR A 538 -19.99 -9.05 -32.27
C THR A 538 -18.96 -7.97 -32.56
N ALA A 539 -18.76 -7.64 -33.83
CA ALA A 539 -17.85 -6.57 -34.24
C ALA A 539 -18.36 -5.22 -33.72
N ASP A 540 -17.45 -4.34 -33.31
CA ASP A 540 -17.83 -2.98 -32.95
C ASP A 540 -18.27 -2.20 -34.22
N PRO A 541 -18.95 -1.05 -34.10
CA PRO A 541 -19.34 -0.26 -35.27
C PRO A 541 -18.13 0.11 -36.13
N ALA A 542 -18.24 -0.07 -37.44
CA ALA A 542 -17.17 0.25 -38.39
C ALA A 542 -16.80 1.75 -38.33
N PRO A 543 -15.50 2.10 -38.37
CA PRO A 543 -15.08 3.50 -38.48
C PRO A 543 -15.60 4.17 -39.75
N ASP A 544 -15.77 5.50 -39.73
CA ASP A 544 -16.25 6.28 -40.87
C ASP A 544 -15.46 5.98 -42.17
N GLY A 545 -16.19 5.70 -43.26
CA GLY A 545 -15.60 5.34 -44.55
C GLY A 545 -15.10 3.90 -44.65
N GLN A 546 -15.34 3.05 -43.64
CA GLN A 546 -14.98 1.63 -43.65
C GLN A 546 -16.21 0.73 -43.49
N LYS A 547 -16.08 -0.53 -43.92
CA LYS A 547 -17.04 -1.61 -43.69
C LYS A 547 -16.34 -2.81 -43.06
N PHE A 548 -17.08 -3.66 -42.36
CA PHE A 548 -16.53 -4.88 -41.80
C PHE A 548 -16.00 -5.81 -42.92
N ALA A 549 -14.75 -6.22 -42.80
CA ALA A 549 -14.03 -7.04 -43.79
C ALA A 549 -13.93 -8.51 -43.36
N GLY A 550 -14.00 -8.80 -42.06
CA GLY A 550 -13.95 -10.15 -41.52
C GLY A 550 -13.34 -10.22 -40.13
N TRP A 551 -13.21 -11.45 -39.64
CA TRP A 551 -12.54 -11.75 -38.38
C TRP A 551 -11.08 -12.13 -38.62
N ALA A 552 -10.19 -11.69 -37.74
CA ALA A 552 -8.80 -12.13 -37.70
C ALA A 552 -8.44 -12.55 -36.27
N GLY A 553 -7.72 -13.65 -36.10
CA GLY A 553 -7.37 -14.12 -34.78
C GLY A 553 -6.60 -15.44 -34.81
N ILE A 554 -6.04 -15.78 -33.65
CA ILE A 554 -5.27 -17.00 -33.44
C ILE A 554 -5.64 -17.62 -32.10
N VAL A 555 -5.72 -18.94 -32.08
CA VAL A 555 -5.79 -19.73 -30.85
C VAL A 555 -4.38 -20.06 -30.41
N ILE A 556 -4.00 -19.68 -29.18
CA ILE A 556 -2.67 -19.91 -28.63
C ILE A 556 -2.77 -20.89 -27.46
N LEU A 557 -2.21 -22.09 -27.64
CA LEU A 557 -2.04 -23.06 -26.56
C LEU A 557 -0.56 -23.10 -26.17
N ASN A 558 -0.26 -22.84 -24.90
CA ASN A 558 1.10 -22.88 -24.34
C ASN A 558 2.14 -22.06 -25.14
N GLY A 559 1.73 -20.91 -25.69
CA GLY A 559 2.59 -20.04 -26.49
C GLY A 559 2.76 -20.43 -27.96
N VAL A 560 2.07 -21.48 -28.43
CA VAL A 560 2.11 -21.96 -29.82
C VAL A 560 0.75 -21.73 -30.48
N VAL A 561 0.75 -21.13 -31.68
CA VAL A 561 -0.44 -20.99 -32.53
C VAL A 561 -0.93 -22.38 -32.92
N GLN A 562 -2.19 -22.69 -32.61
CA GLN A 562 -2.82 -23.97 -32.92
C GLN A 562 -3.63 -23.90 -34.20
N ASN A 563 -4.57 -22.96 -34.27
CA ASN A 563 -5.50 -22.77 -35.39
C ASN A 563 -5.64 -21.28 -35.72
N GLU A 564 -5.92 -20.97 -36.99
CA GLU A 564 -6.43 -19.66 -37.39
C GLU A 564 -7.92 -19.54 -37.04
N MET A 565 -8.38 -18.34 -36.68
CA MET A 565 -9.74 -18.14 -36.18
C MET A 565 -10.83 -18.55 -37.19
N ASN A 566 -10.60 -18.31 -38.48
CA ASN A 566 -11.61 -18.49 -39.53
C ASN A 566 -12.13 -19.93 -39.65
N ASP A 567 -11.31 -20.92 -39.28
CA ASP A 567 -11.69 -22.35 -39.33
C ASP A 567 -12.58 -22.79 -38.15
N LEU A 568 -12.76 -21.91 -37.14
CA LEU A 568 -13.52 -22.19 -35.91
C LEU A 568 -14.82 -21.40 -35.79
N LEU A 569 -15.06 -20.42 -36.67
CA LEU A 569 -16.23 -19.56 -36.62
C LEU A 569 -17.43 -20.18 -37.33
N SER A 570 -18.60 -20.02 -36.71
CA SER A 570 -19.91 -20.29 -37.29
C SER A 570 -20.72 -19.00 -37.34
N PHE A 571 -21.30 -18.68 -38.49
CA PHE A 571 -22.04 -17.44 -38.70
C PHE A 571 -23.55 -17.67 -38.54
N PRO A 572 -24.24 -16.94 -37.65
CA PRO A 572 -25.69 -17.09 -37.45
C PRO A 572 -26.52 -16.45 -38.58
N ASN A 573 -25.90 -15.64 -39.44
CA ASN A 573 -26.49 -15.04 -40.62
C ASN A 573 -25.48 -15.17 -41.79
N GLU A 574 -25.91 -15.64 -42.95
CA GLU A 574 -25.07 -15.77 -44.15
C GLU A 574 -24.90 -14.44 -44.90
N GLU A 575 -25.78 -13.46 -44.68
CA GLU A 575 -25.71 -12.13 -45.28
C GLU A 575 -24.94 -11.11 -44.42
N ASP A 576 -24.73 -11.39 -43.13
CA ASP A 576 -24.04 -10.49 -42.18
C ASP A 576 -23.13 -11.26 -41.23
N HIS A 577 -21.83 -11.18 -41.48
CA HIS A 577 -20.77 -11.81 -40.69
C HIS A 577 -20.23 -10.95 -39.53
N THR A 578 -20.83 -9.78 -39.25
CA THR A 578 -20.44 -8.94 -38.09
C THR A 578 -20.69 -9.63 -36.74
N THR A 579 -21.47 -10.72 -36.73
CA THR A 579 -21.62 -11.61 -35.57
C THR A 579 -21.12 -13.02 -35.92
N ALA A 580 -20.37 -13.66 -35.02
CA ALA A 580 -19.88 -15.02 -35.20
C ALA A 580 -19.89 -15.80 -33.88
N ASN A 581 -20.05 -17.12 -33.93
CA ASN A 581 -20.05 -17.99 -32.75
C ASN A 581 -18.96 -19.06 -32.85
N PHE A 582 -18.36 -19.41 -31.71
CA PHE A 582 -17.45 -20.55 -31.60
C PHE A 582 -17.54 -21.22 -30.22
N GLU A 583 -17.09 -22.46 -30.11
CA GLU A 583 -16.89 -23.12 -28.81
C GLU A 583 -15.46 -22.86 -28.31
N MET A 584 -15.31 -22.44 -27.05
CA MET A 584 -13.99 -22.08 -26.50
C MET A 584 -13.00 -23.25 -26.63
N PRO A 585 -11.88 -23.08 -27.36
CA PRO A 585 -10.92 -24.17 -27.60
C PRO A 585 -9.99 -24.38 -26.40
N LYS A 586 -9.15 -25.43 -26.47
CA LYS A 586 -7.99 -25.56 -25.59
C LYS A 586 -6.92 -24.52 -25.94
N GLY A 587 -6.94 -23.38 -25.26
CA GLY A 587 -5.92 -22.34 -25.40
C GLY A 587 -6.51 -20.94 -25.21
N ASN A 588 -5.65 -19.98 -24.88
CA ASN A 588 -6.05 -18.58 -24.82
C ASN A 588 -6.33 -18.07 -26.24
N VAL A 589 -7.38 -17.30 -26.40
CA VAL A 589 -7.87 -16.84 -27.70
C VAL A 589 -7.66 -15.34 -27.84
N THR A 590 -7.08 -14.90 -28.96
CA THR A 590 -7.09 -13.49 -29.35
C THR A 590 -7.79 -13.33 -30.69
N VAL A 591 -8.83 -12.51 -30.72
CA VAL A 591 -9.67 -12.24 -31.89
C VAL A 591 -9.82 -10.74 -32.11
N ARG A 592 -10.00 -10.34 -33.37
CA ARG A 592 -10.11 -8.96 -33.82
C ARG A 592 -11.12 -8.85 -34.96
N ALA A 593 -11.98 -7.84 -34.92
CA ALA A 593 -12.73 -7.42 -36.10
C ALA A 593 -11.83 -6.59 -37.02
N VAL A 594 -11.83 -6.91 -38.32
CA VAL A 594 -11.08 -6.18 -39.35
C VAL A 594 -12.06 -5.40 -40.21
N TYR A 595 -11.68 -4.20 -40.61
CA TYR A 595 -12.47 -3.30 -41.43
C TYR A 595 -11.65 -2.89 -42.66
N GLU A 596 -12.30 -2.71 -43.80
CA GLU A 596 -11.70 -2.24 -45.05
C GLU A 596 -12.36 -0.95 -45.51
N ALA A 597 -11.60 -0.09 -46.21
CA ALA A 597 -12.12 1.14 -46.78
C ALA A 597 -13.21 0.83 -47.82
N VAL A 598 -14.26 1.63 -47.82
CA VAL A 598 -15.26 1.63 -48.90
C VAL A 598 -14.74 2.58 -49.98
N ASP A 599 -14.36 2.05 -51.14
CA ASP A 599 -13.98 2.89 -52.28
C ASP A 599 -15.14 3.84 -52.63
N PRO A 600 -14.87 5.15 -52.79
CA PRO A 600 -15.90 6.07 -53.24
C PRO A 600 -16.29 5.69 -54.67
N VAL A 601 -17.57 5.35 -54.86
CA VAL A 601 -18.14 4.97 -56.16
C VAL A 601 -17.77 6.04 -57.20
N GLU A 602 -17.04 5.64 -58.24
CA GLU A 602 -16.72 6.56 -59.34
C GLU A 602 -18.03 7.08 -59.96
N PRO A 603 -18.17 8.41 -60.15
CA PRO A 603 -19.31 8.95 -60.89
C PRO A 603 -19.28 8.42 -62.34
N PRO A 604 -20.44 8.25 -62.99
CA PRO A 604 -20.51 7.60 -64.29
C PRO A 604 -19.68 8.36 -65.32
N VAL A 605 -18.82 7.62 -66.03
CA VAL A 605 -17.99 8.14 -67.12
C VAL A 605 -18.86 8.59 -68.29
N ASP A 606 -18.82 9.89 -68.59
CA ASP A 606 -19.37 10.46 -69.82
C ASP A 606 -18.37 10.21 -70.99
N PRO A 607 -18.81 9.93 -72.23
CA PRO A 607 -17.89 9.52 -73.30
C PRO A 607 -16.90 10.62 -73.72
N VAL A 608 -15.62 10.26 -73.79
CA VAL A 608 -14.55 11.10 -74.34
C VAL A 608 -14.67 11.31 -75.85
N ASP A 609 -14.34 12.53 -76.31
CA ASP A 609 -14.06 12.85 -77.72
C ASP A 609 -12.56 13.22 -77.83
N PRO A 610 -11.84 12.80 -78.89
CA PRO A 610 -10.38 12.66 -78.81
C PRO A 610 -9.59 13.87 -79.36
N VAL A 611 -8.44 14.18 -78.73
CA VAL A 611 -7.34 14.91 -79.38
C VAL A 611 -5.98 14.57 -78.75
N ASP A 612 -5.02 14.31 -79.62
CA ASP A 612 -3.59 14.02 -79.43
C ASP A 612 -2.89 14.45 -80.76
N PRO A 613 -1.55 14.67 -80.90
CA PRO A 613 -0.46 14.71 -79.92
C PRO A 613 0.48 15.95 -79.98
N VAL A 614 1.18 16.27 -78.87
CA VAL A 614 2.59 16.76 -78.73
C VAL A 614 2.98 16.56 -77.25
N GLY A 615 4.18 16.16 -76.79
CA GLY A 615 5.48 15.76 -77.39
C GLY A 615 6.50 15.50 -76.25
N PRO A 616 7.73 14.97 -76.50
CA PRO A 616 8.51 14.33 -75.44
C PRO A 616 9.48 15.25 -74.66
N VAL A 617 9.70 14.93 -73.39
CA VAL A 617 10.90 15.31 -72.61
C VAL A 617 11.36 14.15 -71.72
N ASP A 618 12.66 13.90 -71.71
CA ASP A 618 13.34 12.84 -70.94
C ASP A 618 13.49 13.18 -69.44
N PRO A 619 13.71 12.17 -68.57
CA PRO A 619 13.71 12.36 -67.12
C PRO A 619 15.03 12.90 -66.57
N VAL A 620 14.95 13.65 -65.47
CA VAL A 620 16.09 13.95 -64.58
C VAL A 620 15.67 13.80 -63.12
N ASP A 621 16.48 13.05 -62.39
CA ASP A 621 16.30 12.60 -61.02
C ASP A 621 16.60 13.71 -59.98
N PRO A 622 15.75 13.95 -58.96
CA PRO A 622 16.04 14.92 -57.90
C PRO A 622 16.31 14.27 -56.53
N VAL A 623 17.60 14.26 -56.16
CA VAL A 623 18.08 14.02 -54.79
C VAL A 623 17.59 15.15 -53.84
N LEU A 624 17.15 14.78 -52.63
CA LEU A 624 16.87 15.68 -51.47
C LEU A 624 18.05 16.65 -51.18
N PRO A 625 17.90 17.82 -50.50
CA PRO A 625 16.91 18.09 -49.43
C PRO A 625 16.35 19.55 -49.30
N GLY A 626 15.27 19.74 -48.49
CA GLY A 626 15.11 20.98 -47.70
C GLY A 626 13.72 21.63 -47.54
N VAL A 627 13.03 21.30 -46.43
CA VAL A 627 12.17 22.20 -45.61
C VAL A 627 10.80 22.73 -46.15
N ILE A 628 9.74 22.02 -45.73
CA ILE A 628 8.40 22.50 -45.25
C ILE A 628 7.53 23.39 -46.18
N ILE A 629 6.39 22.84 -46.66
CA ILE A 629 4.99 23.17 -46.26
C ILE A 629 4.02 22.19 -46.96
N GLY A 630 3.13 21.54 -46.20
CA GLY A 630 1.83 21.00 -46.69
C GLY A 630 1.77 19.55 -47.21
N GLY A 631 1.15 18.66 -46.44
CA GLY A 631 0.68 17.33 -46.90
C GLY A 631 1.46 16.13 -46.33
N ALA A 632 0.99 15.56 -45.23
CA ALA A 632 1.63 14.40 -44.61
C ALA A 632 1.24 13.09 -45.31
N VAL A 633 2.21 12.40 -45.92
CA VAL A 633 2.10 10.96 -46.20
C VAL A 633 2.55 10.23 -44.92
N ILE A 634 1.58 9.81 -44.10
CA ILE A 634 1.86 9.04 -42.88
C ILE A 634 2.25 7.62 -43.28
N LEU A 635 3.50 7.26 -42.96
CA LEU A 635 4.01 5.90 -43.05
C LEU A 635 3.42 5.06 -41.92
N GLY A 636 2.36 4.30 -42.19
CA GLY A 636 1.78 3.36 -41.22
C GLY A 636 0.39 2.86 -41.64
N ALA A 637 0.15 1.55 -41.48
CA ALA A 637 -1.10 0.84 -41.76
C ALA A 637 -1.51 0.69 -43.25
N TYR A 638 -0.76 -0.13 -44.00
CA TYR A 638 -1.31 -0.85 -45.16
C TYR A 638 -0.65 -2.24 -45.36
N GLU A 639 -0.78 -3.14 -44.37
CA GLU A 639 -0.18 -4.49 -44.40
C GLU A 639 -1.13 -5.64 -43.98
N THR A 640 -2.46 -5.43 -43.87
CA THR A 640 -3.34 -6.50 -43.32
C THR A 640 -4.76 -6.55 -43.89
N GLY A 641 -4.94 -6.29 -45.19
CA GLY A 641 -6.23 -6.44 -45.89
C GLY A 641 -6.16 -7.23 -47.20
N THR A 642 -5.20 -6.91 -48.07
CA THR A 642 -5.13 -7.43 -49.46
C THR A 642 -4.37 -8.75 -49.63
N GLY A 643 -3.92 -9.38 -48.54
CA GLY A 643 -3.08 -10.59 -48.57
C GLY A 643 -3.81 -11.88 -48.92
N ILE A 644 -5.10 -12.01 -48.57
CA ILE A 644 -5.86 -13.26 -48.72
C ILE A 644 -6.23 -13.50 -50.20
N TYR A 645 -6.67 -12.46 -50.91
CA TYR A 645 -7.02 -12.55 -52.33
C TYR A 645 -5.85 -13.00 -53.24
N ARG A 646 -4.60 -12.75 -52.83
CA ARG A 646 -3.41 -13.12 -53.63
C ARG A 646 -2.96 -14.57 -53.46
N MET A 647 -3.43 -15.28 -52.43
CA MET A 647 -3.12 -16.72 -52.26
C MET A 647 -4.06 -17.64 -53.06
N MET A 648 -5.31 -17.21 -53.34
CA MET A 648 -6.25 -18.02 -54.11
C MET A 648 -5.81 -18.27 -55.58
N ASN A 649 -4.97 -17.39 -56.14
CA ASN A 649 -4.43 -17.52 -57.51
C ASN A 649 -3.10 -18.33 -57.60
N MET A 650 -2.66 -18.98 -56.51
CA MET A 650 -1.53 -19.93 -56.51
C MET A 650 -1.98 -21.29 -55.97
N GLN A 651 -2.89 -21.97 -56.68
CA GLN A 651 -3.31 -23.32 -56.31
C GLN A 651 -2.19 -24.35 -56.52
N GLY A 652 -1.73 -24.97 -55.44
CA GLY A 652 -0.98 -26.23 -55.46
C GLY A 652 0.55 -26.14 -55.57
N LEU A 653 1.15 -24.96 -55.42
CA LEU A 653 2.62 -24.78 -55.46
C LEU A 653 3.20 -24.57 -54.04
N PRO A 654 4.37 -25.13 -53.71
CA PRO A 654 5.07 -24.80 -52.47
C PRO A 654 5.48 -23.32 -52.49
N LEU A 655 5.25 -22.60 -51.38
CA LEU A 655 5.62 -21.19 -51.28
C LEU A 655 7.14 -21.05 -51.11
N PRO A 656 7.82 -20.25 -51.97
CA PRO A 656 9.23 -19.93 -51.81
C PRO A 656 9.54 -19.31 -50.45
N SER A 657 10.61 -19.78 -49.83
CA SER A 657 11.14 -19.29 -48.56
C SER A 657 12.27 -18.28 -48.75
N ASP A 658 13.00 -18.37 -49.88
CA ASP A 658 14.09 -17.46 -50.23
C ASP A 658 13.98 -16.87 -51.65
N ARG A 659 14.98 -16.06 -52.03
CA ARG A 659 14.98 -15.33 -53.31
C ARG A 659 15.21 -16.24 -54.51
N ILE A 660 15.95 -17.34 -54.37
CA ILE A 660 16.25 -18.21 -55.51
C ILE A 660 15.07 -19.13 -55.80
N GLU A 661 14.44 -19.72 -54.78
CA GLU A 661 13.19 -20.47 -54.94
C GLU A 661 12.09 -19.61 -55.59
N LEU A 662 12.04 -18.30 -55.28
CA LEU A 662 11.07 -17.38 -55.88
C LEU A 662 11.44 -17.02 -57.34
N ALA A 663 12.73 -16.90 -57.65
CA ALA A 663 13.18 -16.63 -59.00
C ALA A 663 12.89 -17.81 -59.92
N GLU A 664 13.25 -19.02 -59.48
CA GLU A 664 12.98 -20.28 -60.17
C GLU A 664 11.48 -20.46 -60.38
N LEU A 665 10.65 -20.35 -59.34
CA LEU A 665 9.19 -20.58 -59.45
C LEU A 665 8.52 -19.70 -60.53
N VAL A 666 8.90 -18.44 -60.64
CA VAL A 666 8.35 -17.51 -61.64
C VAL A 666 8.93 -17.81 -63.03
N TRP A 667 10.22 -18.12 -63.12
CA TRP A 667 10.90 -18.47 -64.37
C TRP A 667 10.41 -19.81 -64.97
N GLU A 668 10.22 -20.84 -64.12
CA GLU A 668 9.59 -22.11 -64.51
C GLU A 668 8.17 -21.88 -65.06
N ARG A 669 7.39 -21.03 -64.36
CA ARG A 669 6.02 -20.69 -64.77
C ARG A 669 5.97 -19.88 -66.07
N ALA A 670 6.99 -19.08 -66.36
CA ALA A 670 7.16 -18.36 -67.61
C ALA A 670 7.63 -19.25 -68.78
N GLY A 671 7.83 -20.56 -68.55
CA GLY A 671 8.25 -21.52 -69.57
C GLY A 671 9.77 -21.62 -69.76
N LYS A 672 10.56 -21.25 -68.74
CA LYS A 672 12.04 -21.23 -68.76
C LYS A 672 12.65 -20.47 -69.96
N PRO A 673 12.27 -19.20 -70.19
CA PRO A 673 12.89 -18.37 -71.23
C PRO A 673 14.39 -18.18 -70.97
N GLU A 674 15.21 -18.24 -72.02
CA GLU A 674 16.64 -17.95 -71.92
C GLU A 674 16.87 -16.44 -71.70
N PRO A 675 17.65 -16.03 -70.68
CA PRO A 675 18.01 -14.62 -70.46
C PRO A 675 18.87 -14.06 -71.62
N GLN A 676 18.68 -12.80 -71.96
CA GLN A 676 19.31 -12.16 -73.13
C GLN A 676 20.73 -11.63 -72.85
N ASN A 677 21.04 -11.30 -71.60
CA ASN A 677 22.26 -10.64 -71.15
C ASN A 677 23.09 -11.54 -70.21
N MET A 678 23.03 -12.86 -70.40
CA MET A 678 23.81 -13.83 -69.62
C MET A 678 24.97 -14.35 -70.45
N THR A 679 26.21 -14.01 -70.07
CA THR A 679 27.44 -14.63 -70.58
C THR A 679 28.22 -15.31 -69.45
N ASP A 680 29.20 -16.16 -69.80
CA ASP A 680 30.07 -16.83 -68.83
C ASP A 680 30.87 -15.85 -67.93
N GLU A 681 30.98 -14.57 -68.32
CA GLU A 681 31.65 -13.52 -67.55
C GLU A 681 30.71 -12.78 -66.57
N ASP A 682 29.39 -12.91 -66.71
CA ASP A 682 28.38 -12.12 -65.98
C ASP A 682 27.72 -12.85 -64.80
N LEU A 683 28.02 -14.15 -64.60
CA LEU A 683 27.39 -15.00 -63.57
C LEU A 683 27.44 -14.39 -62.16
N TYR A 684 26.34 -14.48 -61.41
CA TYR A 684 26.29 -13.98 -60.03
C TYR A 684 27.23 -14.76 -59.13
N ALA A 685 28.09 -14.04 -58.41
CA ALA A 685 29.21 -14.61 -57.64
C ALA A 685 28.78 -15.36 -56.35
N ASP A 686 27.51 -15.28 -55.96
CA ASP A 686 26.92 -15.98 -54.82
C ASP A 686 25.91 -17.08 -55.18
N ILE A 687 25.82 -17.46 -56.47
CA ILE A 687 25.15 -18.67 -56.97
C ILE A 687 26.24 -19.60 -57.56
N ASP A 688 26.09 -20.93 -57.41
CA ASP A 688 27.06 -21.87 -57.99
C ASP A 688 27.05 -21.78 -59.53
N ALA A 689 28.22 -21.66 -60.15
CA ALA A 689 28.35 -21.64 -61.61
C ALA A 689 27.98 -22.98 -62.27
N ALA A 690 27.93 -24.07 -61.50
CA ALA A 690 27.39 -25.35 -61.96
C ALA A 690 25.85 -25.41 -61.94
N ASP A 691 25.18 -24.49 -61.24
CA ASP A 691 23.72 -24.41 -61.17
C ASP A 691 23.17 -23.45 -62.23
N THR A 692 23.09 -23.98 -63.46
CA THR A 692 22.69 -23.20 -64.63
C THR A 692 21.24 -22.74 -64.59
N ASP A 693 20.36 -23.46 -63.90
CA ASP A 693 18.93 -23.09 -63.79
C ASP A 693 18.77 -21.95 -62.77
N ALA A 694 19.42 -22.04 -61.61
CA ALA A 694 19.44 -20.96 -60.62
C ALA A 694 20.03 -19.65 -61.20
N GLN A 695 21.16 -19.74 -61.91
CA GLN A 695 21.75 -18.58 -62.59
C GLN A 695 20.80 -17.98 -63.62
N LYS A 696 20.22 -18.79 -64.53
CA LYS A 696 19.28 -18.31 -65.56
C LYS A 696 18.03 -17.67 -64.97
N ALA A 697 17.44 -18.29 -63.95
CA ALA A 697 16.28 -17.76 -63.25
C ALA A 697 16.58 -16.40 -62.60
N ALA A 698 17.73 -16.28 -61.91
CA ALA A 698 18.16 -15.04 -61.29
C ALA A 698 18.39 -13.92 -62.34
N HIS A 699 19.12 -14.20 -63.42
CA HIS A 699 19.38 -13.23 -64.49
C HIS A 699 18.09 -12.80 -65.19
N TRP A 700 17.22 -13.75 -65.57
CA TRP A 700 15.95 -13.43 -66.23
C TRP A 700 15.03 -12.60 -65.32
N MET A 701 14.94 -12.92 -64.03
CA MET A 701 14.14 -12.14 -63.08
C MET A 701 14.65 -10.71 -62.86
N VAL A 702 15.95 -10.47 -63.06
CA VAL A 702 16.55 -9.13 -63.06
C VAL A 702 16.29 -8.42 -64.39
N GLU A 703 16.44 -9.09 -65.53
CA GLU A 703 16.13 -8.54 -66.87
C GLU A 703 14.67 -8.10 -66.99
N GLN A 704 13.74 -8.84 -66.40
CA GLN A 704 12.32 -8.47 -66.36
C GLN A 704 11.98 -7.46 -65.25
N GLU A 705 12.98 -6.92 -64.54
CA GLU A 705 12.85 -5.98 -63.41
C GLU A 705 11.99 -6.49 -62.25
N LEU A 706 11.80 -7.81 -62.15
CA LEU A 706 11.01 -8.46 -61.09
C LEU A 706 11.81 -8.54 -59.77
N MET A 707 13.14 -8.57 -59.89
CA MET A 707 14.11 -8.46 -58.78
C MET A 707 15.25 -7.49 -59.12
N LYS A 708 16.04 -7.12 -58.10
CA LYS A 708 17.29 -6.35 -58.23
C LYS A 708 18.44 -7.11 -57.60
N PHE A 709 19.63 -7.03 -58.18
CA PHE A 709 20.86 -7.58 -57.62
C PHE A 709 21.73 -6.47 -57.00
N ASP A 710 22.77 -6.86 -56.28
CA ASP A 710 23.84 -5.99 -55.80
C ASP A 710 24.83 -5.76 -56.95
N GLU A 711 24.64 -4.66 -57.68
CA GLU A 711 25.45 -4.24 -58.83
C GLU A 711 26.92 -3.98 -58.44
N ASP A 712 27.17 -3.44 -57.25
CA ASP A 712 28.53 -3.12 -56.77
C ASP A 712 29.38 -4.37 -56.47
N ASN A 713 28.74 -5.50 -56.14
CA ASN A 713 29.42 -6.75 -55.75
C ASN A 713 29.13 -7.95 -56.66
N ASN A 714 28.35 -7.77 -57.73
CA ASN A 714 27.79 -8.81 -58.61
C ASN A 714 27.15 -10.00 -57.85
N LYS A 715 26.15 -9.71 -57.01
CA LYS A 715 25.51 -10.71 -56.13
C LYS A 715 23.99 -10.67 -56.17
N PHE A 716 23.36 -11.84 -56.23
CA PHE A 716 21.90 -11.97 -56.24
C PHE A 716 21.28 -12.19 -54.85
N HIS A 717 22.07 -12.70 -53.89
CA HIS A 717 21.65 -13.09 -52.55
C HIS A 717 20.57 -14.19 -52.54
N PRO A 718 20.85 -15.38 -53.11
CA PRO A 718 19.85 -16.45 -53.31
C PRO A 718 19.14 -16.86 -52.00
N CYS A 719 19.90 -17.11 -50.93
CA CYS A 719 19.35 -17.56 -49.64
C CYS A 719 18.74 -16.45 -48.77
N PHE A 720 18.54 -15.23 -49.29
CA PHE A 720 17.93 -14.16 -48.51
C PHE A 720 16.41 -14.43 -48.38
N PRO A 721 15.83 -14.41 -47.16
CA PRO A 721 14.44 -14.81 -46.98
C PRO A 721 13.46 -13.83 -47.65
N VAL A 722 12.45 -14.38 -48.32
CA VAL A 722 11.37 -13.58 -48.93
C VAL A 722 10.10 -13.63 -48.07
N SER A 723 9.45 -12.48 -47.89
CA SER A 723 8.15 -12.44 -47.20
C SER A 723 7.04 -12.94 -48.13
N LYS A 724 5.98 -13.53 -47.58
CA LYS A 724 4.79 -13.93 -48.35
C LYS A 724 4.20 -12.76 -49.18
N LEU A 725 4.30 -11.53 -48.65
CA LEU A 725 3.93 -10.31 -49.36
C LEU A 725 4.81 -10.05 -50.59
N ARG A 726 6.13 -10.23 -50.48
CA ARG A 726 7.07 -10.09 -51.60
C ARG A 726 6.82 -11.12 -52.69
N VAL A 727 6.60 -12.40 -52.31
CA VAL A 727 6.20 -13.46 -53.24
C VAL A 727 4.96 -13.05 -54.03
N CYS A 728 3.90 -12.60 -53.35
CA CYS A 728 2.65 -12.18 -54.00
C CYS A 728 2.82 -10.94 -54.89
N LEU A 729 3.66 -9.98 -54.51
CA LEU A 729 3.95 -8.79 -55.32
C LEU A 729 4.75 -9.13 -56.59
N THR A 730 5.78 -9.97 -56.48
CA THR A 730 6.57 -10.41 -57.63
C THR A 730 5.73 -11.26 -58.59
N TRP A 731 4.89 -12.15 -58.08
CA TRP A 731 3.97 -12.96 -58.90
C TRP A 731 2.94 -12.11 -59.64
N GLN A 732 2.34 -11.11 -58.97
CA GLN A 732 1.39 -10.21 -59.62
C GLN A 732 2.08 -9.34 -60.69
N ASN A 733 3.25 -8.78 -60.41
CA ASN A 733 4.01 -7.99 -61.38
C ASN A 733 4.40 -8.82 -62.63
N ALA A 734 4.69 -10.12 -62.46
CA ALA A 734 4.91 -11.03 -63.58
C ALA A 734 3.64 -11.27 -64.42
N LYS A 735 2.46 -11.40 -63.79
CA LYS A 735 1.16 -11.47 -64.49
C LYS A 735 0.82 -10.16 -65.20
N ASP A 736 1.02 -9.02 -64.55
CA ASP A 736 0.73 -7.69 -65.09
C ASP A 736 1.63 -7.36 -66.30
N LYS A 737 2.89 -7.82 -66.29
CA LYS A 737 3.80 -7.79 -67.44
C LYS A 737 3.50 -8.86 -68.52
N GLY A 738 2.49 -9.72 -68.32
CA GLY A 738 2.12 -10.78 -69.26
C GLY A 738 3.14 -11.91 -69.39
N LEU A 739 4.01 -12.10 -68.38
CA LEU A 739 5.09 -13.07 -68.39
C LEU A 739 4.66 -14.46 -67.91
N ILE A 740 3.56 -14.55 -67.14
CA ILE A 740 2.97 -15.79 -66.62
C ILE A 740 1.44 -15.75 -66.65
N ASP A 741 0.81 -16.92 -66.89
CA ASP A 741 -0.65 -17.12 -66.92
C ASP A 741 -1.32 -17.11 -65.55
#